data_AF-A0A395T2D8-F1
#
_entry.id   AF-A0A395T2D8-F1
#
_cell.length_a   1.000
_cell.length_b   1.000
_cell.length_c   1.000
_cell.angle_alpha   90.00
_cell.angle_beta   90.00
_cell.angle_gamma   90.00
#
_symmetry.space_group_name_H-M   'P 1'
#
loop_
_entity.id
_entity.type
_entity.pdbx_description
1 polymer ?
#
loop_
_entity_poly.entity_id
_entity_poly.type
_entity_poly.pdbx_seq_one_letter_code
_entity_poly.pdbx_strand_id
1 'polypeptide(L)'
;MDIAGLAIGIASLYTACRECYNFFTTVNAAEKESSTHLRELEIQQSILKAWGFHWQIQNENESNTGYSDNTRRKQSKLHAYLLSNRFKAEGVFKTLSALADTLSDQKKLTKRYGIQLQPIKTIQDGSQPTHDAEIVISDAKIEDVEPVLCEVRNRISVLNKLKWALKDKDNFKKLIADLRSHSESLYRLCPENAFESMNIYLTMECLARQESPDGLKWTSALATEHANIDKESLVRHGYELLASTATLKESVNRNRGRNEENEKGLAIVNEIQPEMRYLGKGLALFEEQVVYVEMRDYRGPPLDFTQEQKQRLKNRRKRERFLASFPSYSKPDLSQIDQYDSSDEDEPIERVRPADAQLHALIKNFFDTFQGNNMMKNVYGLDIVSMIDHTEGDDKGHCSILYRLPGTIGVQSRERPAEDLKLRAPVTLKSLLGARQRKGIRSTLGSRFELARKLVRAVCLLHSSGWLHKNIRAESVMFFPEHVNTIQEDSYETKIEIDVSKPNLMGYIFSRPDDVITNAEPPSTLPPAQPKKKTRYTPEEARGSHTRKRGSHTRTWRSPHKEPELRRRRQTPRSASIYGRDMLGKVASTEEAEDTNISGFTLDYYQHPAKHADPKRLYRHAYDVYSLGILLIEVGLWKSLENGSDSNSNSDSDSDSDSGCNNNLYHDDEDHYERRRKICRTYLERLRWECGDTYANVVLNCLMIDSSDDEVAKASERELCGRIVADLENCQA
;
A
#
# COMPACT_ATOMS: atom_id res chain seq x y z
N MET A 1 36.49 -28.05 -12.76
CA MET A 1 35.71 -26.98 -12.10
C MET A 1 34.60 -27.60 -11.28
N ASP A 2 34.79 -27.60 -9.97
CA ASP A 2 33.75 -27.89 -8.98
C ASP A 2 32.71 -26.77 -9.02
N ILE A 3 31.46 -27.12 -9.35
CA ILE A 3 30.38 -26.16 -9.56
C ILE A 3 29.94 -25.54 -8.23
N ALA A 4 30.10 -26.28 -7.13
CA ALA A 4 29.69 -25.82 -5.81
C ALA A 4 30.51 -24.61 -5.37
N GLY A 5 31.83 -24.66 -5.47
CA GLY A 5 32.64 -23.49 -5.16
C GLY A 5 32.59 -22.41 -6.25
N LEU A 6 32.32 -22.73 -7.52
CA LEU A 6 32.09 -21.70 -8.55
C LEU A 6 30.90 -20.81 -8.18
N ALA A 7 29.82 -21.39 -7.67
CA ALA A 7 28.66 -20.64 -7.20
C ALA A 7 28.99 -19.73 -5.98
N ILE A 8 29.86 -20.19 -5.07
CA ILE A 8 30.36 -19.37 -3.94
C ILE A 8 31.22 -18.21 -4.47
N GLY A 9 32.10 -18.48 -5.43
CA GLY A 9 32.93 -17.48 -6.08
C GLY A 9 32.11 -16.43 -6.84
N ILE A 10 31.03 -16.84 -7.51
CA ILE A 10 30.07 -15.93 -8.18
C ILE A 10 29.41 -15.00 -7.16
N ALA A 11 28.96 -15.51 -6.02
CA ALA A 11 28.38 -14.67 -4.96
C ALA A 11 29.39 -13.65 -4.41
N SER A 12 30.64 -14.07 -4.19
CA SER A 12 31.73 -13.20 -3.75
C SER A 12 32.14 -12.16 -4.79
N LEU A 13 32.04 -12.51 -6.07
CA LEU A 13 32.34 -11.58 -7.17
C LEU A 13 31.23 -10.56 -7.35
N TYR A 14 29.97 -10.97 -7.14
CA TYR A 14 28.83 -10.07 -7.10
C TYR A 14 28.96 -9.02 -5.98
N THR A 15 29.36 -9.42 -4.78
CA THR A 15 29.57 -8.47 -3.66
C THR A 15 30.69 -7.48 -3.99
N ALA A 16 31.82 -7.95 -4.54
CA ALA A 16 32.90 -7.09 -5.03
C ALA A 16 32.43 -6.10 -6.11
N CYS A 17 31.62 -6.55 -7.08
CA CYS A 17 31.03 -5.67 -8.10
C CYS A 17 30.15 -4.57 -7.47
N ARG A 18 29.37 -4.90 -6.45
CA ARG A 18 28.55 -3.92 -5.72
C ARG A 18 29.38 -2.87 -5.00
N GLU A 19 30.48 -3.28 -4.38
CA GLU A 19 31.43 -2.36 -3.76
C GLU A 19 32.07 -1.42 -4.79
N CYS A 20 32.45 -1.96 -5.95
CA CYS A 20 32.92 -1.14 -7.07
C CYS A 20 31.89 -0.07 -7.48
N TYR A 21 30.60 -0.39 -7.53
CA TYR A 21 29.57 0.61 -7.80
C TYR A 21 29.46 1.67 -6.70
N ASN A 22 29.57 1.27 -5.42
CA ASN A 22 29.49 2.21 -4.29
C ASN A 22 30.59 3.29 -4.35
N PHE A 23 31.78 2.96 -4.86
CA PHE A 23 32.84 3.94 -5.10
C PHE A 23 32.38 5.10 -6.00
N PHE A 24 31.52 4.84 -6.99
CA PHE A 24 31.01 5.86 -7.90
C PHE A 24 29.73 6.54 -7.36
N THR A 25 28.86 5.84 -6.62
CA THR A 25 27.55 6.37 -6.21
C THR A 25 27.53 7.08 -4.86
N THR A 26 28.54 6.92 -4.01
CA THR A 26 28.58 7.54 -2.66
C THR A 26 29.06 9.00 -2.64
N VAL A 27 29.50 9.56 -3.78
CA VAL A 27 30.06 10.91 -3.85
C VAL A 27 28.95 11.95 -4.02
N ASN A 28 28.54 12.59 -2.92
CA ASN A 28 27.54 13.68 -2.86
C ASN A 28 27.97 15.04 -3.48
N ALA A 29 29.15 15.11 -4.10
CA ALA A 29 29.79 16.38 -4.47
C ALA A 29 30.00 16.55 -5.99
N ALA A 30 29.07 16.07 -6.81
CA ALA A 30 29.14 16.19 -8.26
C ALA A 30 28.23 17.34 -8.75
N GLU A 31 28.73 18.21 -9.63
CA GLU A 31 28.00 19.30 -10.30
C GLU A 31 26.67 18.83 -10.95
N LYS A 32 25.75 19.76 -11.21
CA LYS A 32 24.41 19.47 -11.80
C LYS A 32 24.46 18.62 -13.07
N GLU A 33 25.47 18.74 -13.94
CA GLU A 33 25.59 17.94 -15.17
C GLU A 33 26.21 16.55 -14.96
N SER A 34 26.99 16.36 -13.88
CA SER A 34 27.40 15.02 -13.42
C SER A 34 26.26 14.24 -12.78
N SER A 35 25.16 14.91 -12.38
CA SER A 35 24.00 14.22 -11.82
C SER A 35 23.35 13.24 -12.81
N THR A 36 23.25 13.59 -14.11
CA THR A 36 22.67 12.71 -15.14
C THR A 36 23.38 11.36 -15.22
N HIS A 37 24.68 11.40 -15.46
CA HIS A 37 25.48 10.18 -15.65
C HIS A 37 25.65 9.41 -14.33
N LEU A 38 25.63 10.10 -13.18
CA LEU A 38 25.62 9.48 -11.86
C LEU A 38 24.32 8.71 -11.62
N ARG A 39 23.17 9.28 -12.00
CA ARG A 39 21.87 8.57 -11.92
C ARG A 39 21.79 7.39 -12.88
N GLU A 40 22.33 7.49 -14.09
CA GLU A 40 22.46 6.33 -14.99
C GLU A 40 23.26 5.21 -14.31
N LEU A 41 24.35 5.55 -13.64
CA LEU A 41 25.18 4.60 -12.91
C LEU A 41 24.45 4.01 -11.69
N GLU A 42 23.65 4.80 -10.97
CA GLU A 42 22.76 4.31 -9.91
C GLU A 42 21.72 3.33 -10.44
N ILE A 43 21.12 3.59 -11.61
CA ILE A 43 20.18 2.65 -12.24
C ILE A 43 20.91 1.33 -12.58
N GLN A 44 22.10 1.38 -13.17
CA GLN A 44 22.88 0.18 -13.45
C GLN A 44 23.26 -0.57 -12.16
N GLN A 45 23.58 0.15 -11.08
CA GLN A 45 23.79 -0.45 -9.76
C GLN A 45 22.52 -1.13 -9.24
N SER A 46 21.35 -0.51 -9.38
CA SER A 46 20.06 -1.06 -8.97
C SER A 46 19.67 -2.28 -9.79
N ILE A 47 20.00 -2.33 -11.08
CA ILE A 47 19.83 -3.52 -11.94
C ILE A 47 20.67 -4.69 -11.41
N LEU A 48 21.94 -4.44 -11.05
CA LEU A 48 22.78 -5.46 -10.44
C LEU A 48 22.21 -5.90 -9.08
N LYS A 49 21.73 -4.97 -8.24
CA LYS A 49 21.06 -5.30 -6.97
C LYS A 49 19.84 -6.19 -7.19
N ALA A 50 18.98 -5.85 -8.16
CA ALA A 50 17.82 -6.65 -8.53
C ALA A 50 18.19 -8.08 -8.94
N TRP A 51 19.27 -8.24 -9.71
CA TRP A 51 19.79 -9.54 -10.07
C TRP A 51 20.21 -10.36 -8.83
N GLY A 52 21.03 -9.78 -7.94
CA GLY A 52 21.46 -10.50 -6.74
C GLY A 52 20.32 -10.78 -5.76
N PHE A 53 19.33 -9.89 -5.71
CA PHE A 53 18.11 -10.05 -4.94
C PHE A 53 17.30 -11.27 -5.39
N HIS A 54 17.04 -11.41 -6.69
CA HIS A 54 16.32 -12.57 -7.25
C HIS A 54 16.99 -13.90 -6.86
N TRP A 55 18.32 -13.88 -6.81
CA TRP A 55 19.17 -15.02 -6.47
C TRP A 55 19.39 -15.24 -4.97
N GLN A 56 18.85 -14.36 -4.13
CA GLN A 56 18.97 -14.39 -2.67
C GLN A 56 20.43 -14.41 -2.21
N ILE A 57 21.29 -13.64 -2.88
CA ILE A 57 22.67 -13.43 -2.42
C ILE A 57 22.59 -12.49 -1.22
N GLN A 58 22.76 -13.04 -0.02
CA GLN A 58 22.60 -12.28 1.23
C GLN A 58 23.52 -11.05 1.26
N ASN A 59 22.99 -9.93 1.76
CA ASN A 59 23.80 -8.81 2.21
C ASN A 59 24.46 -9.23 3.53
N GLU A 60 25.78 -9.44 3.54
CA GLU A 60 26.52 -9.81 4.76
C GLU A 60 26.49 -8.71 5.87
N ASN A 61 25.81 -7.59 5.63
CA ASN A 61 25.69 -6.49 6.60
C ASN A 61 24.42 -6.52 7.48
N GLU A 62 23.51 -7.47 7.29
CA GLU A 62 22.28 -7.59 8.10
C GLU A 62 22.34 -8.81 9.01
N SER A 63 23.28 -8.78 9.95
CA SER A 63 23.30 -9.68 11.10
C SER A 63 22.23 -9.26 12.11
N ASN A 64 20.96 -9.58 11.84
CA ASN A 64 20.00 -9.69 12.93
C ASN A 64 20.20 -11.03 13.64
N THR A 65 20.90 -10.89 14.77
CA THR A 65 20.95 -11.78 15.93
C THR A 65 19.70 -12.66 16.13
N GLY A 66 19.94 -13.93 16.46
CA GLY A 66 18.97 -14.79 17.14
C GLY A 66 18.39 -15.92 16.30
N TYR A 67 19.21 -16.89 15.91
CA TYR A 67 19.07 -18.32 16.23
C TYR A 67 20.17 -19.04 15.46
N SER A 68 21.11 -19.63 16.20
CA SER A 68 22.17 -20.45 15.64
C SER A 68 21.55 -21.67 14.96
N ASP A 69 21.64 -21.72 13.64
CA ASP A 69 21.56 -22.99 12.91
C ASP A 69 22.70 -23.05 11.90
N ASN A 70 23.93 -23.09 12.43
CA ASN A 70 25.19 -23.19 11.69
C ASN A 70 25.40 -24.56 10.99
N THR A 71 24.35 -25.37 10.83
CA THR A 71 24.48 -26.75 10.34
C THR A 71 23.63 -27.11 9.13
N ARG A 72 22.91 -26.15 8.53
CA ARG A 72 22.39 -26.28 7.16
C ARG A 72 22.53 -24.94 6.45
N ARG A 73 23.68 -24.69 5.80
CA ARG A 73 23.72 -23.76 4.66
C ARG A 73 22.72 -24.27 3.63
N LYS A 74 21.47 -23.81 3.70
CA LYS A 74 20.50 -24.00 2.63
C LYS A 74 21.21 -23.52 1.37
N GLN A 75 21.45 -24.42 0.43
CA GLN A 75 22.01 -24.05 -0.88
C GLN A 75 21.15 -22.90 -1.41
N SER A 76 21.77 -21.76 -1.72
CA SER A 76 21.03 -20.60 -2.21
C SER A 76 20.29 -20.96 -3.50
N LYS A 77 19.21 -20.24 -3.81
CA LYS A 77 18.47 -20.41 -5.06
C LYS A 77 19.39 -20.37 -6.28
N LEU A 78 20.40 -19.50 -6.25
CA LEU A 78 21.47 -19.44 -7.25
C LEU A 78 22.30 -20.73 -7.31
N HIS A 79 22.72 -21.26 -6.16
CA HIS A 79 23.52 -22.47 -6.09
C HIS A 79 22.80 -23.66 -6.74
N ALA A 80 21.52 -23.88 -6.42
CA ALA A 80 20.72 -24.93 -7.02
C ALA A 80 20.56 -24.75 -8.55
N TYR A 81 20.34 -23.52 -9.01
CA TYR A 81 20.20 -23.20 -10.42
C TYR A 81 21.51 -23.44 -11.20
N LEU A 82 22.65 -22.97 -10.68
CA LEU A 82 23.95 -23.09 -11.33
C LEU A 82 24.46 -24.53 -11.35
N LEU A 83 24.18 -25.32 -10.32
CA LEU A 83 24.43 -26.77 -10.32
C LEU A 83 23.72 -27.47 -11.47
N SER A 84 22.49 -27.06 -11.75
CA SER A 84 21.67 -27.62 -12.84
C SER A 84 22.03 -27.03 -14.22
N ASN A 85 22.76 -25.90 -14.28
CA ASN A 85 23.04 -25.15 -15.50
C ASN A 85 24.53 -24.76 -15.61
N ARG A 86 25.41 -25.76 -15.74
CA ARG A 86 26.87 -25.56 -15.76
C ARG A 86 27.37 -24.50 -16.74
N PHE A 87 26.88 -24.49 -17.98
CA PHE A 87 27.30 -23.51 -19.00
C PHE A 87 26.89 -22.07 -18.63
N LYS A 88 25.73 -21.92 -17.97
CA LYS A 88 25.29 -20.61 -17.49
C LYS A 88 26.14 -20.14 -16.32
N ALA A 89 26.62 -21.03 -15.45
CA ALA A 89 27.50 -20.68 -14.35
C ALA A 89 28.82 -20.06 -14.84
N GLU A 90 29.44 -20.66 -15.85
CA GLU A 90 30.65 -20.09 -16.47
C GLU A 90 30.36 -18.73 -17.15
N GLY A 91 29.21 -18.61 -17.82
CA GLY A 91 28.73 -17.34 -18.38
C GLY A 91 28.60 -16.25 -17.31
N VAL A 92 27.90 -16.54 -16.21
CA VAL A 92 27.68 -15.59 -15.10
C VAL A 92 29.02 -15.16 -14.49
N PHE A 93 29.92 -16.12 -14.25
CA PHE A 93 31.25 -15.82 -13.72
C PHE A 93 32.05 -14.89 -14.65
N LYS A 94 32.07 -15.18 -15.97
CA LYS A 94 32.76 -14.33 -16.95
C LYS A 94 32.15 -12.93 -17.05
N THR A 95 30.83 -12.82 -17.04
CA THR A 95 30.14 -11.52 -17.10
C THR A 95 30.40 -10.69 -15.85
N LEU A 96 30.32 -11.28 -14.65
CA LEU A 96 30.66 -10.57 -13.41
C LEU A 96 32.14 -10.20 -13.35
N SER A 97 33.03 -11.05 -13.88
CA SER A 97 34.47 -10.74 -13.94
C SER A 97 34.74 -9.56 -14.87
N ALA A 98 34.08 -9.52 -16.04
CA ALA A 98 34.18 -8.41 -16.97
C ALA A 98 33.59 -7.12 -16.38
N LEU A 99 32.48 -7.22 -15.65
CA LEU A 99 31.87 -6.08 -14.94
C LEU A 99 32.80 -5.54 -13.85
N ALA A 100 33.38 -6.42 -13.02
CA ALA A 100 34.37 -6.04 -12.01
C ALA A 100 35.60 -5.38 -12.64
N ASP A 101 36.10 -5.91 -13.75
CA ASP A 101 37.24 -5.36 -14.48
C ASP A 101 36.93 -3.99 -15.10
N THR A 102 35.75 -3.81 -15.70
CA THR A 102 35.26 -2.52 -16.21
C THR A 102 35.20 -1.45 -15.11
N LEU A 103 34.76 -1.81 -13.90
CA LEU A 103 34.63 -0.88 -12.79
C LEU A 103 35.91 -0.66 -11.98
N SER A 104 36.87 -1.60 -12.02
CA SER A 104 38.04 -1.59 -11.12
C SER A 104 39.39 -1.33 -11.81
N ASP A 105 39.51 -1.51 -13.13
CA ASP A 105 40.77 -1.30 -13.85
C ASP A 105 41.09 0.19 -13.98
N GLN A 106 42.05 0.68 -13.19
CA GLN A 106 42.50 2.07 -13.18
C GLN A 106 42.90 2.60 -14.57
N LYS A 107 43.53 1.78 -15.42
CA LYS A 107 43.96 2.18 -16.76
C LYS A 107 42.75 2.35 -17.67
N LYS A 108 41.76 1.46 -17.59
CA LYS A 108 40.51 1.58 -18.37
C LYS A 108 39.69 2.78 -17.90
N LEU A 109 39.51 2.95 -16.59
CA LEU A 109 38.81 4.09 -16.00
C LEU A 109 39.40 5.43 -16.48
N THR A 110 40.73 5.57 -16.46
CA THR A 110 41.40 6.82 -16.86
C THR A 110 41.48 7.03 -18.37
N LYS A 111 41.87 6.00 -19.14
CA LYS A 111 42.15 6.16 -20.58
C LYS A 111 40.93 5.98 -21.47
N ARG A 112 40.04 5.04 -21.13
CA ARG A 112 38.89 4.67 -21.98
C ARG A 112 37.60 5.37 -21.55
N TYR A 113 37.41 5.52 -20.24
CA TYR A 113 36.16 6.03 -19.66
C TYR A 113 36.24 7.48 -19.18
N GLY A 114 37.40 8.14 -19.29
CA GLY A 114 37.50 9.57 -19.02
C GLY A 114 37.35 9.93 -17.54
N ILE A 115 37.75 9.06 -16.62
CA ILE A 115 37.70 9.31 -15.18
C ILE A 115 39.06 9.80 -14.68
N GLN A 116 39.08 10.93 -14.00
CA GLN A 116 40.28 11.43 -13.33
C GLN A 116 40.32 10.92 -11.89
N LEU A 117 41.42 10.29 -11.48
CA LEU A 117 41.61 9.77 -10.12
C LEU A 117 42.67 10.60 -9.37
N GLN A 118 42.38 10.99 -8.14
CA GLN A 118 43.26 11.75 -7.25
C GLN A 118 43.37 11.07 -5.89
N PRO A 119 44.54 11.00 -5.25
CA PRO A 119 44.67 10.43 -3.92
C PRO A 119 43.94 11.27 -2.86
N ILE A 120 43.28 10.60 -1.90
CA ILE A 120 42.69 11.26 -0.74
C ILE A 120 43.82 11.82 0.13
N LYS A 121 43.95 13.14 0.22
CA LYS A 121 44.85 13.78 1.20
C LYS A 121 44.22 13.59 2.59
N THR A 122 44.86 12.82 3.46
CA THR A 122 44.50 12.69 4.87
C THR A 122 44.61 14.06 5.53
N ILE A 123 43.48 14.68 5.87
CA ILE A 123 43.44 15.74 6.88
C ILE A 123 43.58 15.03 8.22
N GLN A 124 44.58 15.41 9.01
CA GLN A 124 44.66 15.05 10.42
C GLN A 124 43.54 15.77 11.15
N ASP A 125 42.34 15.21 11.13
CA ASP A 125 41.32 15.52 12.12
C ASP A 125 40.60 14.23 12.48
N GLY A 126 40.32 14.04 13.77
CA GLY A 126 40.12 12.75 14.43
C GLY A 126 38.87 11.95 14.09
N SER A 127 38.31 12.07 12.88
CA SER A 127 37.26 11.16 12.39
C SER A 127 37.92 9.97 11.68
N GLN A 128 37.87 8.80 12.32
CA GLN A 128 38.22 7.53 11.68
C GLN A 128 37.48 7.38 10.33
N PRO A 129 38.11 6.82 9.28
CA PRO A 129 37.39 6.39 8.10
C PRO A 129 36.48 5.22 8.51
N THR A 130 35.20 5.48 8.67
CA THR A 130 34.19 4.43 8.79
C THR A 130 34.07 3.75 7.44
N HIS A 131 34.86 2.71 7.17
CA HIS A 131 34.61 1.59 6.24
C HIS A 131 35.84 0.66 6.20
N ASP A 132 36.36 0.25 7.37
CA ASP A 132 37.09 -1.03 7.45
C ASP A 132 36.02 -2.13 7.59
N ALA A 133 35.31 -2.42 6.50
CA ALA A 133 34.57 -3.66 6.41
C ALA A 133 35.62 -4.76 6.20
N GLU A 134 36.00 -5.46 7.28
CA GLU A 134 36.69 -6.74 7.15
C GLU A 134 35.80 -7.66 6.31
N ILE A 135 36.25 -7.92 5.09
CA ILE A 135 35.61 -8.83 4.15
C ILE A 135 35.75 -10.25 4.72
N VAL A 136 34.76 -10.71 5.49
CA VAL A 136 34.73 -12.09 6.02
C VAL A 136 34.20 -13.01 4.92
N ILE A 137 35.07 -13.44 4.02
CA ILE A 137 34.73 -14.47 3.02
C ILE A 137 35.11 -15.84 3.55
N SER A 138 34.18 -16.78 3.50
CA SER A 138 34.47 -18.19 3.77
C SER A 138 35.40 -18.74 2.70
N ASP A 139 36.60 -19.17 3.11
CA ASP A 139 37.64 -19.78 2.27
C ASP A 139 37.12 -21.02 1.51
N ALA A 140 36.51 -20.83 0.35
CA ALA A 140 36.21 -21.90 -0.59
C ALA A 140 37.32 -21.93 -1.65
N LYS A 141 38.37 -22.71 -1.38
CA LYS A 141 39.53 -22.85 -2.28
C LYS A 141 39.10 -23.48 -3.62
N ILE A 142 39.03 -22.68 -4.68
CA ILE A 142 39.10 -23.15 -6.07
C ILE A 142 40.25 -22.43 -6.77
N GLU A 143 41.13 -23.22 -7.38
CA GLU A 143 42.36 -22.78 -8.05
C GLU A 143 42.11 -21.76 -9.19
N ASP A 144 40.96 -21.83 -9.87
CA ASP A 144 40.63 -20.97 -11.02
C ASP A 144 39.92 -19.64 -10.66
N VAL A 145 39.24 -19.55 -9.50
CA VAL A 145 38.37 -18.41 -9.15
C VAL A 145 39.01 -17.45 -8.14
N GLU A 146 39.75 -18.00 -7.17
CA GLU A 146 40.47 -17.23 -6.16
C GLU A 146 41.44 -16.17 -6.73
N PRO A 147 42.22 -16.41 -7.81
CA PRO A 147 43.11 -15.38 -8.33
C PRO A 147 42.36 -14.15 -8.85
N VAL A 148 41.22 -14.34 -9.52
CA VAL A 148 40.38 -13.24 -10.03
C VAL A 148 39.79 -12.44 -8.87
N LEU A 149 39.26 -13.12 -7.84
CA LEU A 149 38.72 -12.47 -6.65
C LEU A 149 39.79 -11.67 -5.90
N CYS A 150 40.97 -12.26 -5.68
CA CYS A 150 42.10 -11.56 -5.05
C CYS A 150 42.51 -10.31 -5.84
N GLU A 151 42.61 -10.44 -7.17
CA GLU A 151 42.95 -9.31 -8.04
C GLU A 151 41.92 -8.18 -7.95
N VAL A 152 40.62 -8.51 -8.03
CA VAL A 152 39.53 -7.52 -7.91
C VAL A 152 39.55 -6.85 -6.54
N ARG A 153 39.66 -7.61 -5.43
CA ARG A 153 39.75 -7.06 -4.06
C ARG A 153 40.93 -6.10 -3.91
N ASN A 154 42.09 -6.44 -4.48
CA ASN A 154 43.27 -5.59 -4.46
C ASN A 154 43.02 -4.28 -5.22
N ARG A 155 42.40 -4.34 -6.41
CA ARG A 155 42.05 -3.15 -7.20
C ARG A 155 41.04 -2.26 -6.46
N ILE A 156 40.01 -2.83 -5.84
CA ILE A 156 39.01 -2.10 -5.03
C ILE A 156 39.68 -1.40 -3.84
N SER A 157 40.56 -2.11 -3.12
CA SER A 157 41.28 -1.56 -1.96
C SER A 157 42.15 -0.35 -2.32
N VAL A 158 42.69 -0.33 -3.54
CA VAL A 158 43.42 0.82 -4.08
C VAL A 158 42.45 1.94 -4.47
N LEU A 159 41.35 1.62 -5.16
CA LEU A 159 40.35 2.60 -5.60
C LEU A 159 39.70 3.35 -4.44
N ASN A 160 39.34 2.65 -3.36
CA ASN A 160 38.72 3.27 -2.18
C ASN A 160 39.60 4.34 -1.50
N LYS A 161 40.90 4.39 -1.82
CA LYS A 161 41.85 5.43 -1.35
C LYS A 161 41.93 6.64 -2.28
N LEU A 162 41.16 6.64 -3.38
CA LEU A 162 41.16 7.68 -4.40
C LEU A 162 39.82 8.44 -4.38
N LYS A 163 39.85 9.71 -4.77
CA LYS A 163 38.69 10.46 -5.24
C LYS A 163 38.66 10.42 -6.75
N TRP A 164 37.47 10.50 -7.33
CA TRP A 164 37.30 10.54 -8.77
C TRP A 164 36.58 11.82 -9.21
N ALA A 165 36.83 12.23 -10.45
CA ALA A 165 36.12 13.32 -11.12
C ALA A 165 35.91 12.97 -12.60
N LEU A 166 34.83 13.48 -13.19
CA LEU A 166 34.51 13.27 -14.59
C LEU A 166 35.37 14.21 -15.47
N LYS A 167 36.23 13.65 -16.31
CA LYS A 167 37.08 14.43 -17.24
C LYS A 167 36.43 14.56 -18.62
N ASP A 168 35.80 13.50 -19.11
CA ASP A 168 35.25 13.43 -20.47
C ASP A 168 33.90 12.71 -20.47
N LYS A 169 32.86 13.46 -20.86
CA LYS A 169 31.46 13.00 -20.84
C LYS A 169 31.20 11.90 -21.88
N ASP A 170 31.72 12.05 -23.09
CA ASP A 170 31.47 11.10 -24.17
C ASP A 170 32.21 9.78 -23.94
N ASN A 171 33.39 9.85 -23.31
CA ASN A 171 34.09 8.66 -22.86
C ASN A 171 33.40 7.99 -21.66
N PHE A 172 32.77 8.74 -20.76
CA PHE A 172 32.01 8.17 -19.66
C PHE A 172 30.72 7.48 -20.11
N LYS A 173 30.05 7.97 -21.16
CA LYS A 173 28.93 7.26 -21.79
C LYS A 173 29.33 5.85 -22.27
N LYS A 174 30.59 5.65 -22.67
CA LYS A 174 31.11 4.31 -23.03
C LYS A 174 31.16 3.38 -21.80
N LEU A 175 31.43 3.91 -20.60
CA LEU A 175 31.36 3.13 -19.36
C LEU A 175 29.92 2.66 -19.14
N ILE A 176 28.96 3.57 -19.18
CA ILE A 176 27.54 3.24 -19.00
C ILE A 176 27.07 2.22 -20.05
N ALA A 177 27.47 2.39 -21.31
CA ALA A 177 27.16 1.43 -22.37
C ALA A 177 27.76 0.03 -22.12
N ASP A 178 29.02 -0.05 -21.68
CA ASP A 178 29.66 -1.32 -21.33
C ASP A 178 28.97 -1.97 -20.10
N LEU A 179 28.65 -1.20 -19.05
CA LEU A 179 27.94 -1.70 -17.86
C LEU A 179 26.55 -2.23 -18.22
N ARG A 180 25.83 -1.52 -19.09
CA ARG A 180 24.52 -1.96 -19.58
C ARG A 180 24.63 -3.27 -20.35
N SER A 181 25.61 -3.40 -21.24
CA SER A 181 25.88 -4.65 -21.98
C SER A 181 26.16 -5.83 -21.05
N HIS A 182 26.94 -5.61 -19.99
CA HIS A 182 27.19 -6.63 -18.96
C HIS A 182 25.91 -7.00 -18.20
N SER A 183 25.09 -6.01 -17.81
CA SER A 183 23.83 -6.25 -17.11
C SER A 183 22.83 -7.03 -17.97
N GLU A 184 22.73 -6.72 -19.27
CA GLU A 184 21.90 -7.45 -20.21
C GLU A 184 22.37 -8.90 -20.36
N SER A 185 23.68 -9.10 -20.41
CA SER A 185 24.28 -10.44 -20.44
C SER A 185 23.91 -11.24 -19.19
N LEU A 186 23.90 -10.62 -17.99
CA LEU A 186 23.43 -11.28 -16.76
C LEU A 186 21.95 -11.64 -16.83
N TYR A 187 21.10 -10.75 -17.36
CA TYR A 187 19.66 -10.99 -17.54
C TYR A 187 19.41 -12.16 -18.49
N ARG A 188 20.12 -12.25 -19.62
CA ARG A 188 19.99 -13.37 -20.58
C ARG A 188 20.38 -14.73 -19.97
N LEU A 189 21.14 -14.74 -18.88
CA LEU A 189 21.55 -15.96 -18.18
C LEU A 189 20.56 -16.39 -17.08
N CYS A 190 19.57 -15.55 -16.75
CA CYS A 190 18.48 -15.87 -15.83
C CYS A 190 17.42 -16.79 -16.49
N PRO A 191 16.62 -17.52 -15.69
CA PRO A 191 15.43 -18.19 -16.18
C PRO A 191 14.34 -17.16 -16.54
N GLU A 192 13.43 -17.53 -17.44
CA GLU A 192 12.39 -16.62 -17.95
C GLU A 192 11.46 -16.08 -16.85
N ASN A 193 11.22 -16.88 -15.82
CA ASN A 193 10.39 -16.48 -14.69
C ASN A 193 11.08 -15.51 -13.73
N ALA A 194 12.34 -15.12 -13.95
CA ALA A 194 13.06 -14.21 -13.06
C ALA A 194 12.83 -12.73 -13.33
N PHE A 195 12.43 -12.38 -14.56
CA PHE A 195 12.51 -11.00 -15.03
C PHE A 195 11.59 -10.05 -14.27
N GLU A 196 10.41 -10.51 -13.90
CA GLU A 196 9.38 -9.64 -13.36
C GLU A 196 9.63 -9.29 -11.89
N SER A 197 10.02 -10.25 -11.05
CA SER A 197 10.54 -9.97 -9.71
C SER A 197 11.75 -9.04 -9.72
N MET A 198 12.69 -9.23 -10.65
CA MET A 198 13.82 -8.31 -10.82
C MET A 198 13.37 -6.90 -11.21
N ASN A 199 12.43 -6.76 -12.14
CA ASN A 199 11.96 -5.46 -12.63
C ASN A 199 11.18 -4.68 -11.56
N ILE A 200 10.39 -5.38 -10.73
CA ILE A 200 9.68 -4.77 -9.61
C ILE A 200 10.67 -4.32 -8.53
N TYR A 201 11.62 -5.19 -8.17
CA TYR A 201 12.66 -4.80 -7.20
C TYR A 201 13.50 -3.61 -7.70
N LEU A 202 13.89 -3.61 -8.98
CA LEU A 202 14.58 -2.48 -9.61
C LEU A 202 13.78 -1.18 -9.43
N THR A 203 12.49 -1.23 -9.71
CA THR A 203 11.59 -0.08 -9.59
C THR A 203 11.53 0.41 -8.14
N MET A 204 11.33 -0.50 -7.18
CA MET A 204 11.30 -0.20 -5.75
C MET A 204 12.61 0.42 -5.26
N GLU A 205 13.75 -0.15 -5.63
CA GLU A 205 15.07 0.31 -5.18
C GLU A 205 15.44 1.68 -5.78
N CYS A 206 15.15 1.90 -7.07
CA CYS A 206 15.39 3.19 -7.73
C CYS A 206 14.51 4.31 -7.14
N LEU A 207 13.25 4.02 -6.82
CA LEU A 207 12.31 5.04 -6.36
C LEU A 207 12.36 5.29 -4.85
N ALA A 208 12.89 4.36 -4.05
CA ALA A 208 12.88 4.46 -2.60
C ALA A 208 13.60 5.70 -2.03
N ARG A 209 14.62 6.23 -2.72
CA ARG A 209 15.42 7.38 -2.25
C ARG A 209 15.08 8.69 -2.94
N GLN A 210 14.18 8.66 -3.92
CA GLN A 210 13.84 9.82 -4.73
C GLN A 210 12.46 10.33 -4.38
N GLU A 211 12.42 11.49 -3.73
CA GLU A 211 11.16 12.17 -3.38
C GLU A 211 10.96 13.48 -4.16
N SER A 212 12.02 14.04 -4.77
CA SER A 212 11.90 15.26 -5.56
C SER A 212 11.10 15.01 -6.85
N PRO A 213 10.03 15.78 -7.14
CA PRO A 213 9.27 15.67 -8.39
C PRO A 213 10.16 15.86 -9.63
N ASP A 214 11.07 16.83 -9.62
CA ASP A 214 12.00 17.04 -10.73
C ASP A 214 12.91 15.83 -10.95
N GLY A 215 13.37 15.25 -9.84
CA GLY A 215 14.18 14.04 -9.85
C GLY A 215 13.43 12.82 -10.39
N LEU A 216 12.15 12.66 -10.06
CA LEU A 216 11.29 11.56 -10.52
C LEU A 216 10.93 11.69 -12.00
N LYS A 217 10.58 12.90 -12.43
CA LYS A 217 10.33 13.23 -13.84
C LYS A 217 11.56 12.91 -14.69
N TRP A 218 12.73 13.25 -14.16
CA TRP A 218 13.99 12.95 -14.80
C TRP A 218 14.26 11.44 -14.88
N THR A 219 14.07 10.69 -13.80
CA THR A 219 14.17 9.23 -13.79
C THR A 219 13.22 8.59 -14.81
N SER A 220 11.98 9.11 -14.93
CA SER A 220 11.02 8.65 -15.92
C SER A 220 11.49 8.89 -17.36
N ALA A 221 12.00 10.08 -17.65
CA ALA A 221 12.52 10.44 -18.97
C ALA A 221 13.71 9.55 -19.37
N LEU A 222 14.68 9.37 -18.45
CA LEU A 222 15.84 8.53 -18.70
C LEU A 222 15.46 7.05 -18.91
N ALA A 223 14.59 6.50 -18.07
CA ALA A 223 14.13 5.12 -18.23
C ALA A 223 13.39 4.94 -19.57
N THR A 224 12.59 5.92 -19.99
CA THR A 224 11.93 5.90 -21.31
C THR A 224 12.95 5.94 -22.45
N GLU A 225 14.00 6.74 -22.33
CA GLU A 225 15.09 6.78 -23.31
C GLU A 225 15.79 5.42 -23.43
N HIS A 226 16.15 4.80 -22.30
CA HIS A 226 16.75 3.47 -22.30
C HIS A 226 15.83 2.40 -22.88
N ALA A 227 14.53 2.41 -22.54
CA ALA A 227 13.55 1.51 -23.16
C ALA A 227 13.51 1.65 -24.71
N ASN A 228 13.69 2.88 -25.22
CA ASN A 228 13.72 3.15 -26.66
C ASN A 228 15.03 2.76 -27.34
N ILE A 229 16.16 2.82 -26.64
CA ILE A 229 17.45 2.33 -27.16
C ILE A 229 17.43 0.81 -27.22
N ASP A 230 16.84 0.17 -26.22
CA ASP A 230 16.92 -1.27 -25.98
C ASP A 230 15.67 -2.01 -26.51
N LYS A 231 15.14 -1.60 -27.66
CA LYS A 231 13.85 -2.09 -28.21
C LYS A 231 13.67 -3.60 -28.25
N GLU A 232 14.76 -4.34 -28.49
CA GLU A 232 14.81 -5.81 -28.60
C GLU A 232 15.37 -6.49 -27.34
N SER A 233 15.76 -5.72 -26.33
CA SER A 233 16.35 -6.25 -25.09
C SER A 233 15.28 -6.67 -24.09
N LEU A 234 15.58 -7.72 -23.31
CA LEU A 234 14.73 -8.21 -22.23
C LEU A 234 14.59 -7.21 -21.08
N VAL A 235 15.56 -6.30 -20.91
CA VAL A 235 15.57 -5.28 -19.85
C VAL A 235 14.59 -4.13 -20.14
N ARG A 236 14.14 -3.99 -21.39
CA ARG A 236 13.20 -2.93 -21.82
C ARG A 236 11.96 -2.83 -20.93
N HIS A 237 11.33 -3.97 -20.62
CA HIS A 237 10.13 -4.00 -19.78
C HIS A 237 10.40 -3.45 -18.37
N GLY A 238 11.60 -3.67 -17.83
CA GLY A 238 12.02 -3.10 -16.55
C GLY A 238 12.13 -1.59 -16.59
N TYR A 239 12.65 -1.03 -17.69
CA TYR A 239 12.71 0.41 -17.90
C TYR A 239 11.33 1.03 -18.12
N GLU A 240 10.45 0.40 -18.89
CA GLU A 240 9.06 0.88 -19.09
C GLU A 240 8.28 0.89 -17.77
N LEU A 241 8.47 -0.14 -16.93
CA LEU A 241 7.88 -0.22 -15.60
C LEU A 241 8.42 0.86 -14.65
N LEU A 242 9.74 1.07 -14.64
CA LEU A 242 10.37 2.13 -13.87
C LEU A 242 9.87 3.52 -14.30
N ALA A 243 9.77 3.77 -15.61
CA ALA A 243 9.34 5.06 -16.14
C ALA A 243 7.88 5.39 -15.76
N SER A 244 6.98 4.44 -15.98
CA SER A 244 5.57 4.60 -15.65
C SER A 244 5.34 4.76 -14.14
N THR A 245 6.04 3.98 -13.31
CA THR A 245 5.92 4.09 -11.84
C THR A 245 6.57 5.38 -11.30
N ALA A 246 7.69 5.83 -11.88
CA ALA A 246 8.31 7.11 -11.57
C ALA A 246 7.37 8.29 -11.89
N THR A 247 6.66 8.22 -13.02
CA THR A 247 5.64 9.21 -13.42
C THR A 247 4.49 9.27 -12.43
N LEU A 248 4.02 8.09 -11.97
CA LEU A 248 3.00 8.03 -10.94
C LEU A 248 3.50 8.63 -9.61
N LYS A 249 4.69 8.25 -9.15
CA LYS A 249 5.30 8.81 -7.92
C LYS A 249 5.49 10.32 -8.01
N GLU A 250 5.87 10.82 -9.19
CA GLU A 250 5.98 12.26 -9.45
C GLU A 250 4.64 12.97 -9.26
N SER A 251 3.55 12.40 -9.79
CA SER A 251 2.19 12.90 -9.61
C SER A 251 1.77 12.91 -8.14
N VAL A 252 2.01 11.79 -7.43
CA VAL A 252 1.77 11.65 -5.99
C VAL A 252 2.47 12.76 -5.20
N ASN A 253 3.77 12.95 -5.45
CA ASN A 253 4.56 13.92 -4.70
C ASN A 253 4.20 15.38 -5.05
N ARG A 254 3.74 15.65 -6.27
CA ARG A 254 3.28 16.98 -6.68
C ARG A 254 1.96 17.39 -6.04
N ASN A 255 1.07 16.42 -5.80
CA ASN A 255 -0.25 16.64 -5.20
C ASN A 255 -0.23 16.43 -3.68
N ARG A 256 0.88 15.97 -3.11
CA ARG A 256 1.06 15.81 -1.66
C ARG A 256 0.88 17.15 -0.94
N GLY A 257 -0.05 17.20 0.01
CA GLY A 257 -0.28 18.40 0.85
C GLY A 257 -1.04 19.56 0.18
N ARG A 258 -1.63 19.36 -1.01
CA ARG A 258 -2.59 20.35 -1.57
C ARG A 258 -3.86 20.37 -0.71
N ASN A 259 -4.00 21.40 0.12
CA ASN A 259 -5.23 21.68 0.85
C ASN A 259 -6.12 22.63 0.02
N GLU A 260 -7.44 22.46 0.14
CA GLU A 260 -8.46 23.30 -0.53
C GLU A 260 -8.31 24.80 -0.25
N GLU A 261 -7.65 25.20 0.84
CA GLU A 261 -7.39 26.60 1.18
C GLU A 261 -6.53 27.33 0.13
N ASN A 262 -5.70 26.61 -0.63
CA ASN A 262 -4.85 27.18 -1.69
C ASN A 262 -5.61 27.43 -3.00
N GLU A 263 -6.85 26.95 -3.13
CA GLU A 263 -7.70 27.09 -4.33
C GLU A 263 -8.94 27.96 -4.08
N LYS A 264 -8.89 28.91 -3.15
CA LYS A 264 -9.93 29.97 -3.02
C LYS A 264 -9.95 30.97 -4.20
N GLY A 265 -9.50 30.57 -5.38
CA GLY A 265 -9.34 31.40 -6.57
C GLY A 265 -10.05 30.91 -7.83
N LEU A 266 -10.70 29.75 -7.84
CA LEU A 266 -11.49 29.31 -9.00
C LEU A 266 -12.98 29.42 -8.67
N ALA A 267 -13.51 30.57 -9.07
CA ALA A 267 -14.90 30.94 -9.00
C ALA A 267 -15.79 29.90 -9.71
N ILE A 268 -16.92 29.64 -9.05
CA ILE A 268 -18.12 28.98 -9.56
C ILE A 268 -18.46 29.55 -10.93
N VAL A 269 -18.13 28.82 -11.98
CA VAL A 269 -18.89 28.90 -13.23
C VAL A 269 -20.04 27.94 -13.04
N ASN A 270 -21.27 28.41 -13.27
CA ASN A 270 -22.46 27.59 -13.35
C ASN A 270 -22.30 26.62 -14.53
N GLU A 271 -21.50 25.57 -14.37
CA GLU A 271 -21.48 24.43 -15.26
C GLU A 271 -22.72 23.62 -14.94
N ILE A 272 -23.57 23.47 -15.96
CA ILE A 272 -24.67 22.52 -15.97
C ILE A 272 -24.09 21.19 -15.48
N GLN A 273 -24.51 20.69 -14.32
CA GLN A 273 -24.08 19.37 -13.86
C GLN A 273 -24.45 18.37 -14.96
N PRO A 274 -23.47 17.72 -15.62
CA PRO A 274 -23.76 16.76 -16.67
C PRO A 274 -24.72 15.67 -16.15
N GLU A 275 -25.80 15.43 -16.87
CA GLU A 275 -26.86 14.51 -16.45
C GLU A 275 -26.32 13.08 -16.44
N MET A 276 -26.08 12.54 -15.24
CA MET A 276 -25.65 11.16 -15.05
C MET A 276 -26.87 10.27 -14.83
N ARG A 277 -27.02 9.23 -15.66
CA ARG A 277 -28.12 8.26 -15.55
C ARG A 277 -27.60 6.90 -15.11
N TYR A 278 -27.93 6.50 -13.88
CA TYR A 278 -27.56 5.18 -13.35
C TYR A 278 -28.25 4.04 -14.12
N LEU A 279 -27.47 3.01 -14.44
CA LEU A 279 -27.91 1.79 -15.13
C LEU A 279 -27.92 0.56 -14.20
N GLY A 280 -27.40 0.71 -12.98
CA GLY A 280 -27.31 -0.35 -11.96
C GLY A 280 -25.98 -1.10 -11.98
N LYS A 281 -25.68 -1.87 -10.91
CA LYS A 281 -24.42 -2.61 -10.72
C LYS A 281 -23.15 -1.74 -10.89
N GLY A 282 -23.21 -0.49 -10.45
CA GLY A 282 -22.12 0.47 -10.56
C GLY A 282 -21.92 1.05 -11.97
N LEU A 283 -22.82 0.78 -12.92
CA LEU A 283 -22.76 1.38 -14.26
C LEU A 283 -23.63 2.63 -14.34
N ALA A 284 -23.17 3.64 -15.10
CA ALA A 284 -23.94 4.83 -15.43
C ALA A 284 -23.68 5.28 -16.88
N LEU A 285 -24.64 6.00 -17.46
CA LEU A 285 -24.45 6.74 -18.70
C LEU A 285 -24.04 8.18 -18.35
N PHE A 286 -22.91 8.60 -18.89
CA PHE A 286 -22.32 9.93 -18.70
C PHE A 286 -21.78 10.42 -20.05
N GLU A 287 -22.25 11.57 -20.54
CA GLU A 287 -21.85 12.13 -21.85
C GLU A 287 -21.91 11.11 -23.00
N GLU A 288 -23.01 10.36 -23.09
CA GLU A 288 -23.24 9.28 -24.07
C GLU A 288 -22.30 8.06 -23.97
N GLN A 289 -21.42 8.03 -22.97
CA GLN A 289 -20.52 6.90 -22.69
C GLN A 289 -20.99 6.13 -21.45
N VAL A 290 -20.86 4.80 -21.48
CA VAL A 290 -21.10 3.99 -20.29
C VAL A 290 -19.83 3.93 -19.45
N VAL A 291 -19.95 4.31 -18.18
CA VAL A 291 -18.85 4.38 -17.22
C VAL A 291 -19.15 3.50 -16.01
N TYR A 292 -18.09 3.08 -15.31
CA TYR A 292 -18.21 2.51 -13.98
C TYR A 292 -18.07 3.60 -12.91
N VAL A 293 -18.86 3.54 -11.85
CA VAL A 293 -18.97 4.59 -10.82
C VAL A 293 -18.64 4.02 -9.45
N GLU A 294 -17.62 4.57 -8.79
CA GLU A 294 -17.42 4.42 -7.35
C GLU A 294 -17.90 5.68 -6.64
N MET A 295 -18.73 5.51 -5.61
CA MET A 295 -19.25 6.62 -4.82
C MET A 295 -18.78 6.49 -3.38
N ARG A 296 -18.35 7.60 -2.77
CA ARG A 296 -17.94 7.66 -1.37
C ARG A 296 -18.61 8.82 -0.64
N ASP A 297 -19.20 8.49 0.51
CA ASP A 297 -19.71 9.47 1.46
C ASP A 297 -18.54 10.14 2.17
N TYR A 298 -18.44 11.47 2.08
CA TYR A 298 -17.42 12.25 2.76
C TYR A 298 -17.95 12.98 4.00
N ARG A 299 -19.16 12.66 4.48
CA ARG A 299 -19.71 13.26 5.70
C ARG A 299 -19.16 12.57 6.96
N GLY A 300 -18.68 13.36 7.91
CA GLY A 300 -18.12 12.89 9.17
C GLY A 300 -19.18 12.71 10.26
N PRO A 301 -19.01 11.76 11.19
CA PRO A 301 -19.73 11.75 12.45
C PRO A 301 -19.09 12.69 13.48
N PRO A 302 -19.82 13.14 14.52
CA PRO A 302 -21.23 12.84 14.82
C PRO A 302 -22.23 13.74 14.09
N LEU A 303 -23.51 13.37 14.15
CA LEU A 303 -24.65 14.23 13.81
C LEU A 303 -24.49 15.60 14.52
N ASP A 304 -24.28 16.66 13.75
CA ASP A 304 -24.12 18.03 14.26
C ASP A 304 -25.16 18.95 13.62
N PHE A 305 -25.38 20.10 14.22
CA PHE A 305 -26.18 21.14 13.62
C PHE A 305 -25.31 21.94 12.64
N THR A 306 -25.81 22.21 11.43
CA THR A 306 -25.17 23.14 10.49
C THR A 306 -25.01 24.53 11.14
N GLN A 307 -24.15 25.41 10.61
CA GLN A 307 -24.00 26.76 11.17
C GLN A 307 -25.33 27.53 11.19
N GLU A 308 -26.15 27.36 10.16
CA GLU A 308 -27.49 27.92 10.06
C GLU A 308 -28.44 27.31 11.11
N GLN A 309 -28.44 25.99 11.28
CA GLN A 309 -29.24 25.32 12.31
C GLN A 309 -28.81 25.71 13.73
N LYS A 310 -27.49 25.86 13.98
CA LYS A 310 -26.95 26.38 15.25
C LYS A 310 -27.41 27.81 15.51
N GLN A 311 -27.44 28.65 14.48
CA GLN A 311 -27.93 30.02 14.56
C GLN A 311 -29.45 30.06 14.80
N ARG A 312 -30.24 29.24 14.10
CA ARG A 312 -31.68 29.04 14.33
C ARG A 312 -31.96 28.57 15.77
N LEU A 313 -31.22 27.59 16.29
CA LEU A 313 -31.31 27.14 17.68
C LEU A 313 -30.95 28.24 18.68
N LYS A 314 -29.93 29.05 18.38
CA LYS A 314 -29.52 30.19 19.20
C LYS A 314 -30.61 31.27 19.22
N ASN A 315 -31.27 31.52 18.09
CA ASN A 315 -32.40 32.44 17.98
C ASN A 315 -33.63 31.93 18.73
N ARG A 316 -33.99 30.64 18.58
CA ARG A 316 -35.06 29.98 19.37
C ARG A 316 -34.80 30.10 20.89
N ARG A 317 -33.58 29.82 21.36
CA ARG A 317 -33.20 29.96 22.79
C ARG A 317 -33.17 31.41 23.30
N LYS A 318 -32.87 32.39 22.44
CA LYS A 318 -32.96 33.81 22.79
C LYS A 318 -34.42 34.21 22.96
N ARG A 319 -35.28 33.77 22.05
CA ARG A 319 -36.73 33.99 22.09
C ARG A 319 -37.37 33.36 23.32
N GLU A 320 -37.08 32.09 23.62
CA GLU A 320 -37.60 31.42 24.82
C GLU A 320 -37.22 32.17 26.11
N ARG A 321 -35.97 32.63 26.20
CA ARG A 321 -35.52 33.46 27.34
C ARG A 321 -36.22 34.82 27.40
N PHE A 322 -36.47 35.45 26.26
CA PHE A 322 -37.20 36.70 26.18
C PHE A 322 -38.66 36.51 26.61
N LEU A 323 -39.35 35.49 26.09
CA LEU A 323 -40.74 35.17 26.47
C LEU A 323 -40.86 34.77 27.95
N ALA A 324 -39.89 34.04 28.50
CA ALA A 324 -39.86 33.65 29.92
C ALA A 324 -39.58 34.83 30.87
N SER A 325 -39.11 35.98 30.37
CA SER A 325 -38.87 37.19 31.18
C SER A 325 -40.14 38.02 31.41
N PHE A 326 -41.26 37.69 30.77
CA PHE A 326 -42.55 38.36 30.96
C PHE A 326 -43.50 37.53 31.85
N PRO A 327 -44.25 38.16 32.77
CA PRO A 327 -45.31 37.49 33.53
C PRO A 327 -46.40 36.92 32.61
N SER A 328 -47.04 35.83 33.04
CA SER A 328 -48.01 35.02 32.26
C SER A 328 -49.25 35.77 31.73
N TYR A 329 -49.43 37.04 32.10
CA TYR A 329 -50.60 37.86 31.78
C TYR A 329 -50.29 39.02 30.82
N SER A 330 -49.03 39.23 30.44
CA SER A 330 -48.62 40.25 29.46
C SER A 330 -48.30 39.62 28.12
N LYS A 331 -48.90 40.12 27.03
CA LYS A 331 -48.52 39.76 25.65
C LYS A 331 -47.25 40.52 25.27
N PRO A 332 -46.09 39.87 25.13
CA PRO A 332 -44.88 40.54 24.71
C PRO A 332 -44.99 40.95 23.23
N ASP A 333 -44.49 42.14 22.92
CA ASP A 333 -44.40 42.64 21.55
C ASP A 333 -43.20 41.97 20.85
N LEU A 334 -43.49 41.02 19.96
CA LEU A 334 -42.50 40.20 19.26
C LEU A 334 -41.66 41.02 18.26
N SER A 335 -42.07 42.24 17.93
CA SER A 335 -41.35 43.15 17.03
C SER A 335 -40.06 43.72 17.63
N GLN A 336 -39.84 43.57 18.94
CA GLN A 336 -38.61 44.01 19.64
C GLN A 336 -37.48 42.98 19.60
N ILE A 337 -37.72 41.80 19.02
CA ILE A 337 -36.67 40.79 18.80
C ILE A 337 -35.99 41.11 17.47
N ASP A 338 -34.76 41.62 17.52
CA ASP A 338 -33.94 41.83 16.31
C ASP A 338 -33.81 40.53 15.50
N GLN A 339 -34.13 40.59 14.20
CA GLN A 339 -34.19 39.47 13.24
C GLN A 339 -35.33 38.45 13.49
N TYR A 340 -36.57 38.93 13.63
CA TYR A 340 -37.76 38.08 13.64
C TYR A 340 -38.11 37.59 12.22
N ASP A 341 -37.97 36.29 11.95
CA ASP A 341 -38.45 35.63 10.73
C ASP A 341 -39.49 34.56 11.13
N SER A 342 -40.73 34.69 10.64
CA SER A 342 -41.82 33.77 11.00
C SER A 342 -41.73 32.42 10.29
N SER A 343 -40.84 32.26 9.31
CA SER A 343 -40.64 30.99 8.59
C SER A 343 -39.91 29.93 9.42
N ASP A 344 -39.24 30.33 10.51
CA ASP A 344 -38.50 29.43 11.42
C ASP A 344 -39.41 28.67 12.42
N GLU A 345 -40.73 28.91 12.40
CA GLU A 345 -41.67 28.37 13.40
C GLU A 345 -42.05 26.89 13.18
N ASP A 346 -42.02 26.39 11.94
CA ASP A 346 -42.67 25.10 11.61
C ASP A 346 -41.73 23.96 11.17
N GLU A 347 -40.44 24.23 10.90
CA GLU A 347 -39.52 23.17 10.48
C GLU A 347 -38.80 22.47 11.66
N PRO A 348 -38.82 21.13 11.73
CA PRO A 348 -38.01 20.37 12.68
C PRO A 348 -36.52 20.54 12.37
N ILE A 349 -35.73 20.96 13.36
CA ILE A 349 -34.27 21.08 13.21
C ILE A 349 -33.65 19.71 13.46
N GLU A 350 -33.51 18.93 12.39
CA GLU A 350 -32.83 17.64 12.41
C GLU A 350 -31.32 17.80 12.32
N ARG A 351 -30.56 16.96 13.03
CA ARG A 351 -29.09 16.98 12.96
C ARG A 351 -28.65 16.39 11.63
N VAL A 352 -27.61 16.95 11.03
CA VAL A 352 -27.05 16.49 9.75
C VAL A 352 -25.61 16.04 9.99
N ARG A 353 -25.14 15.04 9.25
CA ARG A 353 -23.71 14.70 9.26
C ARG A 353 -22.94 15.78 8.49
N PRO A 354 -22.07 16.58 9.13
CA PRO A 354 -21.33 17.62 8.43
C PRO A 354 -20.36 17.02 7.40
N ALA A 355 -20.11 17.74 6.31
CA ALA A 355 -19.06 17.36 5.36
C ALA A 355 -17.68 17.37 6.07
N ASP A 356 -16.93 16.28 5.93
CA ASP A 356 -15.55 16.19 6.39
C ASP A 356 -14.63 16.70 5.27
N ALA A 357 -14.15 17.93 5.45
CA ALA A 357 -13.27 18.58 4.47
C ALA A 357 -11.95 17.83 4.26
N GLN A 358 -11.43 17.12 5.29
CA GLN A 358 -10.20 16.34 5.12
C GLN A 358 -10.45 15.14 4.23
N LEU A 359 -11.57 14.47 4.45
CA LEU A 359 -11.97 13.32 3.65
C LEU A 359 -12.29 13.72 2.20
N HIS A 360 -12.97 14.84 2.00
CA HIS A 360 -13.23 15.39 0.67
C HIS A 360 -11.93 15.74 -0.06
N ALA A 361 -11.01 16.45 0.60
CA ALA A 361 -9.69 16.76 0.05
C ALA A 361 -8.88 15.51 -0.31
N LEU A 362 -8.99 14.43 0.46
CA LEU A 362 -8.34 13.14 0.13
C LEU A 362 -8.90 12.52 -1.15
N ILE A 363 -10.22 12.57 -1.35
CA ILE A 363 -10.86 12.05 -2.58
C ILE A 363 -10.41 12.89 -3.79
N LYS A 364 -10.39 14.22 -3.65
CA LYS A 364 -9.90 15.12 -4.69
C LYS A 364 -8.42 14.88 -5.01
N ASN A 365 -7.58 14.69 -4.00
CA ASN A 365 -6.15 14.37 -4.19
C ASN A 365 -5.96 13.07 -4.97
N PHE A 366 -6.75 12.04 -4.65
CA PHE A 366 -6.76 10.80 -5.43
C PHE A 366 -7.11 11.07 -6.91
N PHE A 367 -8.19 11.81 -7.18
CA PHE A 367 -8.54 12.19 -8.56
C PHE A 367 -7.40 12.95 -9.26
N ASP A 368 -6.86 13.99 -8.63
CA ASP A 368 -5.80 14.82 -9.20
C ASP A 368 -4.50 14.06 -9.47
N THR A 369 -4.23 13.02 -8.68
CA THR A 369 -3.03 12.18 -8.78
C THR A 369 -3.12 11.14 -9.87
N PHE A 370 -4.29 10.51 -10.02
CA PHE A 370 -4.50 9.37 -10.92
C PHE A 370 -5.27 9.72 -12.20
N GLN A 371 -5.69 10.97 -12.38
CA GLN A 371 -6.23 11.44 -13.65
C GLN A 371 -5.15 11.43 -14.75
N GLY A 372 -5.58 11.13 -15.98
CA GLY A 372 -4.71 11.06 -17.15
C GLY A 372 -4.53 9.64 -17.68
N ASN A 373 -4.04 9.54 -18.91
CA ASN A 373 -3.99 8.27 -19.61
C ASN A 373 -2.94 7.31 -19.01
N ASN A 374 -3.34 6.07 -18.76
CA ASN A 374 -2.48 4.97 -18.27
C ASN A 374 -1.86 5.18 -16.88
N MET A 375 -2.31 6.15 -16.06
CA MET A 375 -1.81 6.33 -14.69
C MET A 375 -2.15 5.14 -13.78
N MET A 376 -3.28 4.47 -14.06
CA MET A 376 -3.77 3.34 -13.27
C MET A 376 -3.31 1.97 -13.80
N LYS A 377 -2.65 1.93 -14.98
CA LYS A 377 -2.33 0.69 -15.71
C LYS A 377 -1.52 -0.31 -14.88
N ASN A 378 -0.49 0.17 -14.19
CA ASN A 378 0.44 -0.66 -13.42
C ASN A 378 -0.16 -1.19 -12.12
N VAL A 379 -1.14 -0.48 -11.58
CA VAL A 379 -1.83 -0.83 -10.33
C VAL A 379 -3.14 -1.58 -10.61
N TYR A 380 -3.32 -2.06 -11.84
CA TYR A 380 -4.48 -2.81 -12.33
C TYR A 380 -5.82 -2.10 -12.07
N GLY A 381 -5.82 -0.77 -12.01
CA GLY A 381 -7.05 0.02 -11.90
C GLY A 381 -7.57 0.44 -13.28
N LEU A 382 -8.83 0.88 -13.32
CA LEU A 382 -9.40 1.50 -14.51
C LEU A 382 -8.96 2.95 -14.66
N ASP A 383 -8.84 3.41 -15.90
CA ASP A 383 -8.55 4.82 -16.18
C ASP A 383 -9.71 5.71 -15.71
N ILE A 384 -9.37 6.79 -15.01
CA ILE A 384 -10.34 7.77 -14.51
C ILE A 384 -10.77 8.68 -15.66
N VAL A 385 -12.08 8.88 -15.79
CA VAL A 385 -12.70 9.77 -16.79
C VAL A 385 -13.01 11.13 -16.17
N SER A 386 -13.71 11.14 -15.04
CA SER A 386 -14.15 12.37 -14.38
C SER A 386 -14.49 12.12 -12.90
N MET A 387 -14.71 13.19 -12.15
CA MET A 387 -15.18 13.19 -10.78
C MET A 387 -16.38 14.14 -10.65
N ILE A 388 -17.42 13.69 -9.96
CA ILE A 388 -18.62 14.48 -9.66
C ILE A 388 -18.73 14.63 -8.15
N ASP A 389 -18.72 15.87 -7.67
CA ASP A 389 -19.04 16.20 -6.28
C ASP A 389 -20.54 16.52 -6.16
N HIS A 390 -21.26 15.71 -5.38
CA HIS A 390 -22.68 15.85 -5.16
C HIS A 390 -22.92 16.81 -4.00
N THR A 391 -23.02 18.10 -4.31
CA THR A 391 -23.26 19.17 -3.32
C THR A 391 -24.74 19.41 -3.03
N GLU A 392 -25.62 18.93 -3.92
CA GLU A 392 -27.07 19.09 -3.90
C GLU A 392 -27.79 17.76 -4.21
N GLY A 393 -29.10 17.69 -3.97
CA GLY A 393 -29.91 16.49 -4.23
C GLY A 393 -29.82 15.40 -3.16
N ASP A 394 -30.34 14.22 -3.49
CA ASP A 394 -30.44 13.06 -2.58
C ASP A 394 -29.05 12.50 -2.20
N ASP A 395 -28.08 12.64 -3.10
CA ASP A 395 -26.71 12.17 -2.92
C ASP A 395 -25.79 13.24 -2.28
N LYS A 396 -26.36 14.32 -1.72
CA LYS A 396 -25.59 15.40 -1.10
C LYS A 396 -24.57 14.90 -0.06
N GLY A 397 -23.31 15.29 -0.23
CA GLY A 397 -22.19 14.88 0.63
C GLY A 397 -21.49 13.60 0.17
N HIS A 398 -21.71 13.18 -1.08
CA HIS A 398 -20.97 12.10 -1.72
C HIS A 398 -20.12 12.62 -2.88
N CYS A 399 -19.02 11.94 -3.16
CA CYS A 399 -18.23 12.13 -4.35
C CYS A 399 -18.27 10.86 -5.20
N SER A 400 -18.46 11.00 -6.50
CA SER A 400 -18.46 9.91 -7.48
C SER A 400 -17.26 10.02 -8.41
N ILE A 401 -16.50 8.93 -8.53
CA ILE A 401 -15.40 8.82 -9.50
C ILE A 401 -15.86 7.92 -10.64
N LEU A 402 -15.72 8.44 -11.86
CA LEU A 402 -16.14 7.77 -13.08
C LEU A 402 -14.93 7.13 -13.76
N TYR A 403 -15.06 5.86 -14.11
CA TYR A 403 -14.01 5.05 -14.70
C TYR A 403 -14.39 4.58 -16.10
N ARG A 404 -13.41 4.55 -16.99
CA ARG A 404 -13.55 4.01 -18.34
C ARG A 404 -13.67 2.48 -18.28
N LEU A 405 -14.68 1.94 -18.94
CA LEU A 405 -14.84 0.49 -19.05
C LEU A 405 -13.80 -0.13 -19.99
N PRO A 406 -13.27 -1.33 -19.69
CA PRO A 406 -12.29 -1.99 -20.53
C PRO A 406 -12.94 -2.61 -21.78
N GLY A 407 -12.15 -2.67 -22.86
CA GLY A 407 -12.53 -3.36 -24.10
C GLY A 407 -13.71 -2.71 -24.83
N THR A 408 -14.67 -3.54 -25.27
CA THR A 408 -15.89 -3.09 -25.97
C THR A 408 -17.12 -3.03 -25.05
N ILE A 409 -16.93 -3.08 -23.74
CA ILE A 409 -18.02 -2.98 -22.78
C ILE A 409 -18.47 -1.53 -22.72
N GLY A 410 -19.77 -1.29 -22.87
CA GLY A 410 -20.30 0.08 -22.96
C GLY A 410 -20.33 0.68 -24.36
N VAL A 411 -19.70 0.05 -25.36
CA VAL A 411 -19.87 0.44 -26.78
C VAL A 411 -21.25 -0.01 -27.22
N GLN A 412 -22.06 0.90 -27.76
CA GLN A 412 -23.41 0.59 -28.24
C GLN A 412 -23.35 -0.48 -29.34
N SER A 413 -23.74 -1.71 -29.01
CA SER A 413 -24.04 -2.73 -30.02
C SER A 413 -25.36 -2.37 -30.70
N ARG A 414 -25.45 -2.56 -32.02
CA ARG A 414 -26.69 -2.35 -32.79
C ARG A 414 -27.84 -3.27 -32.33
N GLU A 415 -27.52 -4.35 -31.63
CA GLU A 415 -28.48 -5.35 -31.17
C GLU A 415 -28.59 -5.31 -29.63
N ARG A 416 -29.69 -4.74 -29.12
CA ARG A 416 -30.13 -4.77 -27.71
C ARG A 416 -29.12 -4.30 -26.64
N PRO A 417 -28.80 -2.99 -26.60
CA PRO A 417 -27.80 -2.44 -25.68
C PRO A 417 -28.10 -2.66 -24.17
N ALA A 418 -29.37 -2.68 -23.76
CA ALA A 418 -29.71 -2.81 -22.33
C ALA A 418 -29.56 -4.24 -21.76
N GLU A 419 -29.83 -5.27 -22.56
CA GLU A 419 -29.67 -6.68 -22.15
C GLU A 419 -28.19 -7.06 -22.09
N ASP A 420 -27.42 -6.63 -23.09
CA ASP A 420 -25.97 -6.84 -23.17
C ASP A 420 -25.21 -6.20 -22.00
N LEU A 421 -25.59 -4.97 -21.60
CA LEU A 421 -25.01 -4.31 -20.42
C LEU A 421 -25.30 -5.04 -19.10
N LYS A 422 -26.48 -5.64 -18.95
CA LYS A 422 -26.83 -6.41 -17.74
C LYS A 422 -26.04 -7.72 -17.63
N LEU A 423 -25.79 -8.36 -18.78
CA LEU A 423 -25.05 -9.61 -18.89
C LEU A 423 -23.53 -9.42 -18.72
N ARG A 424 -22.98 -8.32 -19.26
CA ARG A 424 -21.57 -7.93 -19.13
C ARG A 424 -21.29 -6.98 -17.97
N ALA A 425 -22.23 -6.90 -17.03
CA ALA A 425 -22.04 -6.08 -15.84
C ALA A 425 -20.85 -6.59 -15.01
N PRO A 426 -20.10 -5.69 -14.36
CA PRO A 426 -18.90 -6.05 -13.63
C PRO A 426 -19.23 -6.93 -12.42
N VAL A 427 -18.35 -7.89 -12.11
CA VAL A 427 -18.53 -8.85 -11.02
C VAL A 427 -17.34 -8.81 -10.06
N THR A 428 -17.60 -8.89 -8.76
CA THR A 428 -16.55 -8.90 -7.72
C THR A 428 -15.99 -10.31 -7.53
N LEU A 429 -14.74 -10.44 -7.11
CA LEU A 429 -14.16 -11.73 -6.69
C LEU A 429 -15.01 -12.37 -5.60
N LYS A 430 -15.47 -11.59 -4.61
CA LYS A 430 -16.35 -12.07 -3.54
C LYS A 430 -17.58 -12.81 -4.08
N SER A 431 -18.18 -12.33 -5.17
CA SER A 431 -19.34 -12.98 -5.79
C SER A 431 -19.01 -14.30 -6.54
N LEU A 432 -17.73 -14.48 -6.90
CA LEU A 432 -17.21 -15.66 -7.59
C LEU A 432 -16.68 -16.73 -6.63
N LEU A 433 -16.25 -16.35 -5.42
CA LEU A 433 -15.77 -17.27 -4.40
C LEU A 433 -16.88 -18.25 -3.96
N GLY A 434 -16.50 -19.50 -3.68
CA GLY A 434 -17.44 -20.55 -3.26
C GLY A 434 -18.33 -21.13 -4.38
N ALA A 435 -18.38 -20.50 -5.56
CA ALA A 435 -19.09 -21.01 -6.72
C ALA A 435 -18.29 -22.15 -7.39
N ARG A 436 -18.38 -23.38 -6.87
CA ARG A 436 -17.78 -24.55 -7.54
C ARG A 436 -18.41 -24.75 -8.93
N GLN A 437 -17.59 -24.63 -9.98
CA GLN A 437 -17.90 -24.97 -11.37
C GLN A 437 -19.19 -24.34 -11.94
N ARG A 438 -19.34 -23.02 -11.87
CA ARG A 438 -20.32 -22.32 -12.73
C ARG A 438 -19.82 -22.33 -14.18
N LYS A 439 -20.69 -22.72 -15.12
CA LYS A 439 -20.40 -22.64 -16.56
C LYS A 439 -19.99 -21.20 -16.91
N GLY A 440 -18.83 -21.02 -17.55
CA GLY A 440 -18.34 -19.72 -18.01
C GLY A 440 -17.39 -18.97 -17.06
N ILE A 441 -16.96 -19.54 -15.93
CA ILE A 441 -15.92 -18.93 -15.08
C ILE A 441 -14.65 -19.79 -15.13
N ARG A 442 -13.56 -19.22 -15.67
CA ARG A 442 -12.25 -19.86 -15.72
C ARG A 442 -11.46 -19.56 -14.46
N SER A 443 -11.54 -20.46 -13.49
CA SER A 443 -10.93 -20.35 -12.15
C SER A 443 -9.95 -21.48 -11.83
N THR A 444 -9.25 -21.99 -12.84
CA THR A 444 -8.22 -23.04 -12.66
C THR A 444 -7.13 -22.58 -11.70
N LEU A 445 -6.38 -23.51 -11.10
CA LEU A 445 -5.28 -23.16 -10.19
C LEU A 445 -4.28 -22.21 -10.85
N GLY A 446 -3.94 -22.43 -12.13
CA GLY A 446 -3.07 -21.53 -12.90
C GLY A 446 -3.63 -20.11 -13.03
N SER A 447 -4.93 -19.96 -13.34
CA SER A 447 -5.58 -18.65 -13.38
C SER A 447 -5.61 -17.97 -12.01
N ARG A 448 -5.72 -18.74 -10.91
CA ARG A 448 -5.68 -18.24 -9.54
C ARG A 448 -4.29 -17.79 -9.12
N PHE A 449 -3.23 -18.50 -9.54
CA PHE A 449 -1.86 -18.04 -9.36
C PHE A 449 -1.58 -16.76 -10.14
N GLU A 450 -2.07 -16.65 -11.37
CA GLU A 450 -1.91 -15.42 -12.15
C GLU A 450 -2.67 -14.24 -11.53
N LEU A 451 -3.90 -14.48 -11.02
CA LEU A 451 -4.64 -13.49 -10.22
C LEU A 451 -3.81 -13.01 -9.02
N ALA A 452 -3.28 -13.94 -8.23
CA ALA A 452 -2.45 -13.63 -7.06
C ALA A 452 -1.23 -12.78 -7.45
N ARG A 453 -0.50 -13.17 -8.49
CA ARG A 453 0.66 -12.42 -8.99
C ARG A 453 0.28 -10.98 -9.34
N LYS A 454 -0.79 -10.77 -10.13
CA LYS A 454 -1.23 -9.43 -10.53
C LYS A 454 -1.61 -8.56 -9.34
N LEU A 455 -2.31 -9.12 -8.34
CA LEU A 455 -2.66 -8.38 -7.12
C LEU A 455 -1.44 -7.96 -6.32
N VAL A 456 -0.47 -8.87 -6.13
CA VAL A 456 0.79 -8.54 -5.44
C VAL A 456 1.55 -7.44 -6.19
N ARG A 457 1.64 -7.55 -7.52
CA ARG A 457 2.31 -6.56 -8.37
C ARG A 457 1.67 -5.18 -8.23
N ALA A 458 0.33 -5.13 -8.28
CA ALA A 458 -0.42 -3.90 -8.11
C ALA A 458 -0.03 -3.19 -6.79
N VAL A 459 -0.03 -3.93 -5.69
CA VAL A 459 0.29 -3.41 -4.35
C VAL A 459 1.75 -2.96 -4.27
N CYS A 460 2.69 -3.78 -4.77
CA CYS A 460 4.12 -3.42 -4.76
C CYS A 460 4.39 -2.12 -5.54
N LEU A 461 3.75 -1.96 -6.71
CA LEU A 461 3.93 -0.78 -7.56
C LEU A 461 3.24 0.46 -6.98
N LEU A 462 2.08 0.28 -6.33
CA LEU A 462 1.40 1.35 -5.61
C LEU A 462 2.22 1.85 -4.40
N HIS A 463 2.79 0.92 -3.63
CA HIS A 463 3.70 1.25 -2.53
C HIS A 463 4.98 1.93 -3.04
N SER A 464 5.51 1.46 -4.19
CA SER A 464 6.67 2.08 -4.84
C SER A 464 6.42 3.54 -5.24
N SER A 465 5.17 3.92 -5.53
CA SER A 465 4.80 5.29 -5.85
C SER A 465 4.46 6.15 -4.62
N GLY A 466 4.61 5.62 -3.40
CA GLY A 466 4.32 6.35 -2.16
C GLY A 466 2.83 6.46 -1.86
N TRP A 467 2.03 5.47 -2.25
CA TRP A 467 0.59 5.46 -2.07
C TRP A 467 0.09 4.18 -1.36
N LEU A 468 -0.99 4.30 -0.59
CA LEU A 468 -1.59 3.24 0.22
C LEU A 468 -3.00 2.92 -0.25
N HIS A 469 -3.35 1.64 -0.42
CA HIS A 469 -4.66 1.23 -0.97
C HIS A 469 -5.78 1.28 0.08
N LYS A 470 -5.53 0.78 1.30
CA LYS A 470 -6.44 0.73 2.46
C LYS A 470 -7.67 -0.17 2.36
N ASN A 471 -8.09 -0.56 1.16
CA ASN A 471 -9.28 -1.37 0.93
C ASN A 471 -9.00 -2.65 0.11
N ILE A 472 -7.88 -3.35 0.35
CA ILE A 472 -7.55 -4.59 -0.37
C ILE A 472 -8.41 -5.72 0.17
N ARG A 473 -9.35 -6.21 -0.65
CA ARG A 473 -10.29 -7.29 -0.30
C ARG A 473 -10.96 -7.89 -1.52
N ALA A 474 -11.68 -9.00 -1.35
CA ALA A 474 -12.37 -9.67 -2.45
C ALA A 474 -13.50 -8.85 -3.09
N GLU A 475 -14.03 -7.84 -2.40
CA GLU A 475 -15.01 -6.89 -2.95
C GLU A 475 -14.37 -5.88 -3.91
N SER A 476 -13.09 -5.58 -3.68
CA SER A 476 -12.33 -4.60 -4.44
C SER A 476 -11.70 -5.18 -5.69
N VAL A 477 -11.73 -6.51 -5.87
CA VAL A 477 -11.22 -7.17 -7.09
C VAL A 477 -12.40 -7.40 -8.03
N MET A 478 -12.39 -6.73 -9.17
CA MET A 478 -13.46 -6.77 -10.17
C MET A 478 -13.02 -7.49 -11.44
N PHE A 479 -13.98 -8.14 -12.09
CA PHE A 479 -13.84 -8.74 -13.40
C PHE A 479 -14.92 -8.22 -14.33
N PHE A 480 -14.55 -8.09 -15.60
CA PHE A 480 -15.41 -7.59 -16.66
C PHE A 480 -15.66 -8.73 -17.65
N PRO A 481 -16.89 -9.26 -17.75
CA PRO A 481 -17.17 -10.39 -18.64
C PRO A 481 -16.96 -10.02 -20.12
N GLU A 482 -16.24 -10.87 -20.85
CA GLU A 482 -15.96 -10.70 -22.28
C GLU A 482 -16.83 -11.65 -23.12
N HIS A 483 -17.17 -11.22 -24.33
CA HIS A 483 -17.78 -12.10 -25.34
C HIS A 483 -16.71 -12.97 -25.96
N VAL A 484 -16.91 -14.29 -25.90
CA VAL A 484 -16.07 -15.29 -26.54
C VAL A 484 -16.89 -15.97 -27.62
N ASN A 485 -16.44 -15.85 -28.87
CA ASN A 485 -17.06 -16.52 -30.00
C ASN A 485 -16.43 -17.92 -30.12
N THR A 486 -17.21 -18.97 -29.92
CA THR A 486 -16.77 -20.34 -30.19
C THR A 486 -17.41 -20.85 -31.47
N ILE A 487 -16.58 -21.25 -32.43
CA ILE A 487 -17.04 -21.96 -33.64
C ILE A 487 -17.18 -23.43 -33.23
N GLN A 488 -18.42 -23.91 -33.10
CA GLN A 488 -18.71 -25.34 -33.11
C GLN A 488 -19.21 -25.72 -34.49
N GLU A 489 -18.97 -26.97 -34.90
CA GLU A 489 -18.89 -27.46 -36.28
C GLU A 489 -20.00 -27.03 -37.27
N ASP A 490 -21.16 -26.51 -36.83
CA ASP A 490 -22.16 -25.86 -37.69
C ASP A 490 -22.96 -24.70 -37.03
N SER A 491 -22.48 -24.08 -35.94
CA SER A 491 -23.19 -22.96 -35.29
C SER A 491 -22.27 -21.91 -34.64
N TYR A 492 -22.65 -20.64 -34.76
CA TYR A 492 -22.02 -19.51 -34.05
C TYR A 492 -22.71 -19.31 -32.70
N GLU A 493 -22.07 -19.70 -31.60
CA GLU A 493 -22.54 -19.40 -30.25
C GLU A 493 -21.64 -18.34 -29.60
N THR A 494 -22.22 -17.17 -29.30
CA THR A 494 -21.57 -16.12 -28.48
C THR A 494 -21.77 -16.46 -27.01
N LYS A 495 -20.68 -16.76 -26.30
CA LYS A 495 -20.71 -17.10 -24.88
C LYS A 495 -20.00 -16.02 -24.05
N ILE A 496 -20.53 -15.77 -22.86
CA ILE A 496 -19.89 -14.88 -21.90
C ILE A 496 -18.97 -15.71 -21.01
N GLU A 497 -17.70 -15.33 -20.95
CA GLU A 497 -16.70 -15.94 -20.09
C GLU A 497 -16.05 -14.91 -19.17
N ILE A 498 -15.77 -15.34 -17.94
CA ILE A 498 -15.00 -14.57 -16.96
C ILE A 498 -13.68 -15.29 -16.74
N ASP A 499 -12.61 -14.64 -17.17
CA ASP A 499 -11.25 -15.09 -16.92
C ASP A 499 -10.68 -14.42 -15.66
N VAL A 500 -10.53 -15.19 -14.58
CA VAL A 500 -10.09 -14.63 -13.30
C VAL A 500 -8.61 -14.22 -13.32
N SER A 501 -7.87 -14.58 -14.37
CA SER A 501 -6.50 -14.09 -14.57
C SER A 501 -6.45 -12.64 -15.07
N LYS A 502 -7.59 -12.00 -15.38
CA LYS A 502 -7.68 -10.58 -15.81
C LYS A 502 -8.41 -9.71 -14.77
N PRO A 503 -7.88 -9.54 -13.55
CA PRO A 503 -8.50 -8.69 -12.53
C PRO A 503 -8.35 -7.21 -12.85
N ASN A 504 -9.28 -6.42 -12.32
CA ASN A 504 -9.10 -5.00 -12.07
C ASN A 504 -9.22 -4.77 -10.56
N LEU A 505 -8.24 -4.12 -9.95
CA LEU A 505 -8.27 -3.69 -8.56
C LEU A 505 -8.98 -2.34 -8.50
N MET A 506 -10.00 -2.24 -7.65
CA MET A 506 -10.87 -1.09 -7.44
C MET A 506 -10.90 -0.73 -5.94
N GLY A 507 -11.74 0.20 -5.51
CA GLY A 507 -11.78 0.66 -4.12
C GLY A 507 -10.68 1.66 -3.78
N TYR A 508 -10.01 2.23 -4.80
CA TYR A 508 -9.03 3.28 -4.64
C TYR A 508 -9.63 4.57 -4.08
N ILE A 509 -10.96 4.73 -4.10
CA ILE A 509 -11.61 5.88 -3.46
C ILE A 509 -11.32 5.96 -1.95
N PHE A 510 -10.87 4.88 -1.30
CA PHE A 510 -10.42 4.84 0.11
C PHE A 510 -8.92 5.05 0.33
N SER A 511 -8.15 5.03 -0.77
CA SER A 511 -6.71 5.11 -0.81
C SER A 511 -6.20 6.50 -0.42
N ARG A 512 -4.90 6.63 -0.18
CA ARG A 512 -4.28 7.89 0.25
C ARG A 512 -2.78 7.91 -0.06
N PRO A 513 -2.14 9.09 -0.13
CA PRO A 513 -0.68 9.16 -0.12
C PRO A 513 -0.13 8.67 1.23
N ASP A 514 1.10 8.18 1.18
CA ASP A 514 1.87 7.83 2.36
C ASP A 514 2.33 9.10 3.12
N ASP A 515 2.19 9.09 4.44
CA ASP A 515 2.48 10.23 5.32
C ASP A 515 3.90 10.17 5.90
N VAL A 516 4.88 9.59 5.19
CA VAL A 516 6.27 9.55 5.67
C VAL A 516 6.85 10.97 5.71
N ILE A 517 6.88 11.55 6.92
CA ILE A 517 7.73 12.67 7.31
C ILE A 517 9.12 12.10 7.56
N THR A 518 10.00 12.12 6.57
CA THR A 518 11.46 12.07 6.80
C THR A 518 11.98 13.50 6.93
N ASN A 519 11.49 14.23 7.94
CA ASN A 519 12.23 15.37 8.46
C ASN A 519 13.15 14.81 9.55
N ALA A 520 14.34 14.37 9.15
CA ALA A 520 15.45 14.27 10.08
C ALA A 520 15.85 15.70 10.47
N GLU A 521 15.09 16.32 11.38
CA GLU A 521 15.65 17.44 12.14
C GLU A 521 16.75 16.85 13.04
N PRO A 522 17.99 17.34 12.97
CA PRO A 522 19.00 16.95 13.95
C PRO A 522 18.46 17.29 15.34
N PRO A 523 18.66 16.42 16.35
CA PRO A 523 18.16 16.68 17.69
C PRO A 523 18.65 18.05 18.11
N SER A 524 17.70 18.96 18.35
CA SER A 524 17.99 20.28 18.87
C SER A 524 18.78 20.09 20.16
N THR A 525 20.02 20.58 20.12
CA THR A 525 20.95 20.52 21.24
C THR A 525 20.36 21.41 22.34
N LEU A 526 19.69 20.78 23.30
CA LEU A 526 19.35 21.44 24.55
C LEU A 526 20.66 21.92 25.20
N PRO A 527 20.79 23.22 25.54
CA PRO A 527 21.99 23.71 26.19
C PRO A 527 22.12 23.09 27.60
N PRO A 528 23.36 22.88 28.08
CA PRO A 528 23.60 22.18 29.33
C PRO A 528 22.98 22.94 30.52
N ALA A 529 22.22 22.20 31.33
CA ALA A 529 21.63 22.71 32.56
C ALA A 529 22.72 23.21 33.52
N GLN A 530 22.75 24.52 33.77
CA GLN A 530 23.59 25.10 34.81
C GLN A 530 23.01 24.80 36.21
N PRO A 531 23.86 24.50 37.21
CA PRO A 531 23.40 24.20 38.56
C PRO A 531 23.10 25.50 39.32
N LYS A 532 21.85 25.73 39.69
CA LYS A 532 21.50 26.81 40.64
C LYS A 532 21.53 26.28 42.07
N LYS A 533 22.43 26.90 42.85
CA LYS A 533 22.78 26.64 44.25
C LYS A 533 21.61 26.86 45.21
N LYS A 534 21.60 26.03 46.27
CA LYS A 534 20.82 26.16 47.51
C LYS A 534 21.24 27.38 48.33
N THR A 535 20.28 28.04 48.98
CA THR A 535 20.36 28.59 50.37
C THR A 535 18.94 29.02 50.78
N ARG A 536 18.22 28.27 51.61
CA ARG A 536 18.24 28.16 53.09
C ARG A 536 17.50 29.33 53.76
N TYR A 537 16.36 29.06 54.41
CA TYR A 537 16.06 29.53 55.77
C TYR A 537 15.04 28.60 56.46
N THR A 538 15.28 28.47 57.76
CA THR A 538 14.78 27.52 58.77
C THR A 538 13.66 28.15 59.63
N PRO A 539 13.06 27.42 60.60
CA PRO A 539 11.63 27.42 60.93
C PRO A 539 11.26 28.13 62.25
N GLU A 540 10.00 27.93 62.68
CA GLU A 540 9.31 28.31 63.94
C GLU A 540 8.52 29.63 63.85
N GLU A 541 7.25 29.75 64.30
CA GLU A 541 6.68 29.26 65.56
C GLU A 541 5.12 29.21 65.54
N ALA A 542 4.58 28.38 66.43
CA ALA A 542 3.20 27.96 66.66
C ALA A 542 2.10 29.04 66.96
N ARG A 543 0.83 28.73 66.63
CA ARG A 543 -0.30 28.45 67.56
C ARG A 543 -1.69 28.73 66.94
N GLY A 544 -2.64 27.81 67.13
CA GLY A 544 -4.07 28.09 67.01
C GLY A 544 -4.96 26.92 66.57
N SER A 545 -5.39 26.09 67.52
CA SER A 545 -6.43 25.05 67.37
C SER A 545 -7.83 25.65 67.52
N HIS A 546 -8.80 25.28 66.67
CA HIS A 546 -10.23 25.10 67.01
C HIS A 546 -11.05 24.35 65.93
N THR A 547 -11.22 23.04 66.15
CA THR A 547 -12.42 22.16 66.09
C THR A 547 -13.69 22.40 65.22
N ARG A 548 -14.18 21.26 64.65
CA ARG A 548 -15.58 20.79 64.31
C ARG A 548 -16.21 21.31 62.98
N LYS A 549 -17.02 20.59 62.16
CA LYS A 549 -17.80 19.30 62.12
C LYS A 549 -18.21 19.08 60.62
N ARG A 550 -18.16 17.88 60.02
CA ARG A 550 -19.20 16.82 59.81
C ARG A 550 -20.45 17.16 58.92
N GLY A 551 -20.73 16.26 57.94
CA GLY A 551 -22.03 16.02 57.24
C GLY A 551 -21.96 16.26 55.72
N SER A 552 -22.02 15.29 54.78
CA SER A 552 -22.95 14.18 54.47
C SER A 552 -24.35 14.61 53.97
N HIS A 553 -24.64 14.41 52.66
CA HIS A 553 -25.79 13.66 52.11
C HIS A 553 -26.06 13.96 50.61
N THR A 554 -26.05 12.86 49.85
CA THR A 554 -26.85 12.48 48.66
C THR A 554 -28.08 13.32 48.27
N ARG A 555 -28.37 13.40 46.95
CA ARG A 555 -29.74 13.24 46.41
C ARG A 555 -29.82 12.86 44.91
N THR A 556 -30.55 11.76 44.72
CA THR A 556 -31.14 11.09 43.54
C THR A 556 -32.09 11.93 42.66
N TRP A 557 -32.24 11.54 41.37
CA TRP A 557 -33.49 11.62 40.56
C TRP A 557 -33.46 10.53 39.45
N ARG A 558 -34.18 9.40 39.58
CA ARG A 558 -35.59 9.03 39.24
C ARG A 558 -35.89 8.89 37.72
N SER A 559 -35.99 7.63 37.29
CA SER A 559 -36.61 7.15 36.04
C SER A 559 -38.14 7.22 36.10
N PRO A 560 -38.83 7.32 34.95
CA PRO A 560 -40.20 6.85 34.80
C PRO A 560 -40.26 5.55 33.98
N HIS A 561 -40.91 4.54 34.58
CA HIS A 561 -41.32 3.27 33.96
C HIS A 561 -42.41 3.46 32.91
N LYS A 562 -42.40 2.61 31.87
CA LYS A 562 -43.60 1.99 31.28
C LYS A 562 -43.27 0.57 30.83
N GLU A 563 -44.03 -0.41 31.32
CA GLU A 563 -44.01 -1.82 30.91
C GLU A 563 -44.71 -2.05 29.55
N PRO A 564 -44.44 -3.18 28.86
CA PRO A 564 -44.95 -3.48 27.52
C PRO A 564 -46.17 -4.43 27.53
N GLU A 565 -47.12 -4.22 26.62
CA GLU A 565 -48.15 -5.21 26.28
C GLU A 565 -47.65 -6.17 25.19
N LEU A 566 -47.77 -7.46 25.48
CA LEU A 566 -47.50 -8.59 24.60
C LEU A 566 -48.52 -8.70 23.45
N ARG A 567 -48.05 -8.70 22.20
CA ARG A 567 -48.70 -9.40 21.09
C ARG A 567 -47.73 -10.27 20.32
N ARG A 568 -47.86 -11.58 20.52
CA ARG A 568 -47.27 -12.64 19.69
C ARG A 568 -47.79 -12.53 18.26
N ARG A 569 -46.88 -12.50 17.26
CA ARG A 569 -47.16 -13.11 15.95
C ARG A 569 -45.87 -13.66 15.33
N ARG A 570 -45.91 -14.97 15.06
CA ARG A 570 -44.91 -15.77 14.33
C ARG A 570 -44.64 -15.18 12.95
N GLN A 571 -43.38 -15.15 12.49
CA GLN A 571 -42.92 -15.72 11.20
C GLN A 571 -41.41 -15.47 10.92
N THR A 572 -40.69 -16.59 10.78
CA THR A 572 -39.56 -16.95 9.87
C THR A 572 -38.36 -16.01 9.60
N PRO A 573 -37.12 -16.54 9.59
CA PRO A 573 -35.88 -15.76 9.41
C PRO A 573 -35.50 -15.59 7.94
N ARG A 574 -35.07 -14.38 7.53
CA ARG A 574 -34.39 -14.16 6.23
C ARG A 574 -33.27 -13.12 6.29
N SER A 575 -32.08 -13.63 5.98
CA SER A 575 -30.98 -13.07 5.15
C SER A 575 -30.58 -11.60 5.31
N ALA A 576 -29.40 -11.41 5.90
CA ALA A 576 -28.63 -10.17 5.93
C ALA A 576 -28.43 -9.57 4.52
N SER A 577 -28.67 -8.27 4.43
CA SER A 577 -28.59 -7.43 3.23
C SER A 577 -27.37 -6.51 3.34
N ILE A 578 -26.39 -6.65 2.44
CA ILE A 578 -25.45 -5.59 2.06
C ILE A 578 -25.16 -5.78 0.57
N TYR A 579 -25.80 -4.94 -0.26
CA TYR A 579 -25.32 -4.31 -1.51
C TYR A 579 -26.53 -3.85 -2.34
N GLY A 580 -26.49 -2.58 -2.78
CA GLY A 580 -27.30 -2.05 -3.89
C GLY A 580 -28.78 -1.88 -3.57
N ARG A 581 -29.16 -0.74 -3.00
CA ARG A 581 -30.57 -0.34 -2.96
C ARG A 581 -31.04 -0.07 -4.40
N ASP A 582 -32.08 -0.78 -4.81
CA ASP A 582 -32.96 -0.35 -5.88
C ASP A 582 -33.48 1.05 -5.55
N MET A 583 -33.17 2.01 -6.42
CA MET A 583 -33.78 3.34 -6.40
C MET A 583 -35.26 3.20 -6.77
N LEU A 584 -36.13 3.32 -5.76
CA LEU A 584 -37.44 4.00 -5.72
C LEU A 584 -38.38 3.30 -4.74
N GLY A 585 -38.62 3.92 -3.58
CA GLY A 585 -39.60 3.45 -2.59
C GLY A 585 -39.42 4.12 -1.22
N LYS A 586 -40.12 5.23 -1.02
CA LYS A 586 -40.12 6.08 0.19
C LYS A 586 -40.61 5.29 1.42
N VAL A 587 -39.75 5.08 2.42
CA VAL A 587 -40.14 4.75 3.80
C VAL A 587 -39.14 5.41 4.75
N ALA A 588 -39.62 6.33 5.58
CA ALA A 588 -38.88 6.95 6.66
C ALA A 588 -38.63 5.92 7.77
N SER A 589 -37.37 5.71 8.17
CA SER A 589 -37.00 4.93 9.34
C SER A 589 -36.10 5.77 10.23
N THR A 590 -36.53 5.93 11.47
CA THR A 590 -35.84 6.57 12.59
C THR A 590 -34.46 5.96 12.83
N GLU A 591 -33.42 6.78 12.73
CA GLU A 591 -32.04 6.46 13.09
C GLU A 591 -31.90 6.49 14.62
N GLU A 592 -32.06 5.33 15.27
CA GLU A 592 -31.52 5.11 16.61
C GLU A 592 -30.09 4.58 16.49
N ALA A 593 -29.20 5.15 17.31
CA ALA A 593 -27.75 4.98 17.26
C ALA A 593 -27.32 3.53 17.49
N GLU A 594 -26.97 2.82 16.41
CA GLU A 594 -26.05 1.69 16.46
C GLU A 594 -24.61 2.21 16.36
N ASP A 595 -23.73 1.76 17.27
CA ASP A 595 -22.31 2.08 17.38
C ASP A 595 -21.46 1.60 16.17
N THR A 596 -21.78 2.00 14.95
CA THR A 596 -21.15 1.43 13.73
C THR A 596 -20.70 2.46 12.70
N ASN A 597 -19.49 2.23 12.17
CA ASN A 597 -18.94 2.80 10.93
C ASN A 597 -18.73 4.32 10.86
N ILE A 598 -17.76 4.80 11.63
CA ILE A 598 -17.11 6.09 11.34
C ILE A 598 -16.20 5.87 10.12
N SER A 599 -16.56 6.44 8.96
CA SER A 599 -15.78 6.53 7.70
C SER A 599 -15.77 5.34 6.71
N GLY A 600 -16.69 4.39 6.84
CA GLY A 600 -16.80 3.27 5.88
C GLY A 600 -15.69 2.21 5.98
N PHE A 601 -14.92 2.23 7.07
CA PHE A 601 -13.91 1.22 7.39
C PHE A 601 -14.48 0.19 8.37
N THR A 602 -14.68 -1.03 7.91
CA THR A 602 -14.98 -2.17 8.79
C THR A 602 -13.67 -2.71 9.38
N LEU A 603 -13.55 -2.68 10.72
CA LEU A 603 -12.49 -3.41 11.42
C LEU A 603 -12.81 -4.91 11.44
N ASP A 604 -12.65 -5.55 10.27
CA ASP A 604 -12.82 -6.98 10.08
C ASP A 604 -11.46 -7.71 10.00
N TYR A 605 -11.46 -8.96 9.57
CA TYR A 605 -10.25 -9.79 9.50
C TYR A 605 -9.24 -9.35 8.43
N TYR A 606 -9.60 -8.48 7.47
CA TYR A 606 -8.63 -7.91 6.54
C TYR A 606 -7.74 -6.87 7.21
N GLN A 607 -8.18 -6.28 8.32
CA GLN A 607 -7.37 -5.28 9.03
C GLN A 607 -6.30 -5.94 9.90
N HIS A 608 -5.09 -5.39 9.82
CA HIS A 608 -3.94 -5.88 10.59
C HIS A 608 -4.20 -5.79 12.11
N PRO A 609 -3.77 -6.78 12.92
CA PRO A 609 -3.96 -6.79 14.38
C PRO A 609 -3.57 -5.49 15.10
N ALA A 610 -2.48 -4.85 14.70
CA ALA A 610 -2.05 -3.57 15.30
C ALA A 610 -3.03 -2.41 15.07
N LYS A 611 -3.82 -2.46 13.98
CA LYS A 611 -4.88 -1.48 13.70
C LYS A 611 -6.15 -1.76 14.53
N HIS A 612 -6.40 -3.02 14.88
CA HIS A 612 -7.42 -3.40 15.87
C HIS A 612 -7.04 -2.94 17.27
N ALA A 613 -5.77 -3.14 17.65
CA ALA A 613 -5.25 -2.71 18.95
C ALA A 613 -5.26 -1.19 19.12
N ASP A 614 -4.96 -0.43 18.06
CA ASP A 614 -5.07 1.03 18.05
C ASP A 614 -5.79 1.52 16.78
N PRO A 615 -7.13 1.70 16.83
CA PRO A 615 -7.90 2.22 15.70
C PRO A 615 -7.52 3.65 15.31
N LYS A 616 -6.89 4.43 16.18
CA LYS A 616 -6.45 5.80 15.88
C LYS A 616 -5.10 5.85 15.17
N ARG A 617 -4.32 4.77 15.22
CA ARG A 617 -3.03 4.66 14.52
C ARG A 617 -3.20 4.92 13.03
N LEU A 618 -2.27 5.67 12.44
CA LEU A 618 -2.25 5.90 11.00
C LEU A 618 -2.10 4.57 10.23
N TYR A 619 -2.73 4.50 9.06
CA TYR A 619 -2.63 3.35 8.18
C TYR A 619 -1.22 3.27 7.57
N ARG A 620 -0.67 2.05 7.40
CA ARG A 620 0.71 1.80 6.99
C ARG A 620 0.78 0.76 5.87
N HIS A 621 1.92 0.69 5.19
CA HIS A 621 2.17 -0.27 4.11
C HIS A 621 1.94 -1.73 4.57
N ALA A 622 2.44 -2.07 5.76
CA ALA A 622 2.26 -3.40 6.35
C ALA A 622 0.79 -3.84 6.47
N TYR A 623 -0.15 -2.90 6.56
CA TYR A 623 -1.57 -3.23 6.67
C TYR A 623 -2.17 -3.62 5.31
N ASP A 624 -1.70 -3.01 4.22
CA ASP A 624 -2.05 -3.43 2.86
C ASP A 624 -1.49 -4.84 2.58
N VAL A 625 -0.24 -5.10 2.97
CA VAL A 625 0.39 -6.43 2.80
C VAL A 625 -0.33 -7.50 3.61
N TYR A 626 -0.73 -7.20 4.84
CA TYR A 626 -1.56 -8.11 5.64
C TYR A 626 -2.92 -8.40 4.98
N SER A 627 -3.61 -7.35 4.52
CA SER A 627 -4.89 -7.46 3.79
C SER A 627 -4.74 -8.31 2.52
N LEU A 628 -3.63 -8.15 1.81
CA LEU A 628 -3.24 -8.97 0.67
C LEU A 628 -3.04 -10.44 1.06
N GLY A 629 -2.39 -10.73 2.20
CA GLY A 629 -2.25 -12.09 2.73
C GLY A 629 -3.59 -12.79 2.94
N ILE A 630 -4.56 -12.08 3.51
CA ILE A 630 -5.95 -12.56 3.68
C ILE A 630 -6.61 -12.83 2.32
N LEU A 631 -6.51 -11.89 1.38
CA LEU A 631 -7.05 -12.04 0.03
C LEU A 631 -6.44 -13.24 -0.72
N LEU A 632 -5.14 -13.49 -0.54
CA LEU A 632 -4.45 -14.64 -1.11
C LEU A 632 -4.94 -15.97 -0.53
N ILE A 633 -5.35 -16.03 0.75
CA ILE A 633 -6.03 -17.22 1.29
C ILE A 633 -7.31 -17.50 0.50
N GLU A 634 -8.12 -16.47 0.29
CA GLU A 634 -9.40 -16.60 -0.41
C GLU A 634 -9.22 -17.01 -1.87
N VAL A 635 -8.21 -16.46 -2.55
CA VAL A 635 -7.84 -16.84 -3.93
C VAL A 635 -7.34 -18.30 -3.97
N GLY A 636 -6.41 -18.68 -3.10
CA GLY A 636 -5.82 -20.02 -3.07
C GLY A 636 -6.83 -21.12 -2.72
N LEU A 637 -7.74 -20.88 -1.77
CA LEU A 637 -8.78 -21.84 -1.40
C LEU A 637 -10.06 -21.70 -2.23
N TRP A 638 -10.19 -20.63 -3.01
CA TRP A 638 -11.38 -20.24 -3.78
C TRP A 638 -12.66 -20.19 -2.92
N LYS A 639 -12.53 -19.67 -1.69
CA LYS A 639 -13.60 -19.58 -0.69
C LYS A 639 -13.47 -18.27 0.07
N SER A 640 -14.60 -17.64 0.38
CA SER A 640 -14.60 -16.45 1.23
C SER A 640 -14.33 -16.86 2.68
N LEU A 641 -13.59 -16.02 3.39
CA LEU A 641 -13.41 -16.16 4.83
C LEU A 641 -14.68 -15.68 5.53
N GLU A 642 -15.36 -16.59 6.21
CA GLU A 642 -16.51 -16.23 7.04
C GLU A 642 -16.00 -15.44 8.25
N ASN A 643 -16.58 -14.27 8.50
CA ASN A 643 -16.47 -13.61 9.80
C ASN A 643 -17.01 -14.64 10.80
N GLY A 644 -16.12 -15.30 11.55
CA GLY A 644 -16.53 -16.23 12.60
C GLY A 644 -17.28 -15.45 13.66
N SER A 645 -18.57 -15.21 13.45
CA SER A 645 -19.51 -14.95 14.52
C SER A 645 -19.51 -16.20 15.38
N ASP A 646 -19.08 -16.04 16.63
CA ASP A 646 -18.93 -17.09 17.62
C ASP A 646 -20.04 -18.12 17.55
N SER A 647 -19.73 -19.24 16.90
CA SER A 647 -20.56 -20.42 16.82
C SER A 647 -19.83 -21.51 17.58
N ASN A 648 -19.76 -21.38 18.89
CA ASN A 648 -19.41 -22.47 19.79
C ASN A 648 -20.31 -22.42 21.03
N SER A 649 -21.63 -22.50 20.79
CA SER A 649 -22.51 -23.15 21.75
C SER A 649 -22.57 -24.64 21.39
N ASN A 650 -22.01 -25.45 22.30
CA ASN A 650 -22.29 -26.87 22.58
C ASN A 650 -21.50 -27.95 21.82
N SER A 651 -20.62 -28.63 22.56
CA SER A 651 -20.79 -30.05 22.97
C SER A 651 -19.74 -30.38 24.06
N ASP A 652 -20.17 -30.58 25.31
CA ASP A 652 -20.53 -31.85 25.96
C ASP A 652 -19.36 -32.48 26.75
N SER A 653 -19.44 -32.41 28.09
CA SER A 653 -19.16 -33.54 28.98
C SER A 653 -19.61 -33.22 30.42
N ASP A 654 -20.52 -34.05 30.90
CA ASP A 654 -20.90 -34.18 32.30
C ASP A 654 -19.68 -34.43 33.20
N SER A 655 -19.58 -33.71 34.31
CA SER A 655 -19.28 -34.30 35.62
C SER A 655 -19.53 -33.30 36.75
N ASP A 656 -20.34 -33.74 37.71
CA ASP A 656 -20.52 -33.14 39.02
C ASP A 656 -19.17 -32.88 39.72
N SER A 657 -18.96 -31.67 40.21
CA SER A 657 -18.48 -31.45 41.58
C SER A 657 -18.55 -29.98 41.99
N ASP A 658 -19.28 -29.80 43.07
CA ASP A 658 -19.30 -28.69 44.00
C ASP A 658 -17.91 -28.08 44.27
N SER A 659 -17.74 -26.79 43.99
CA SER A 659 -16.81 -25.90 44.70
C SER A 659 -17.03 -24.45 44.26
N GLY A 660 -17.68 -23.69 45.14
CA GLY A 660 -17.78 -22.24 45.03
C GLY A 660 -16.39 -21.60 45.07
N CYS A 661 -15.98 -21.02 43.96
CA CYS A 661 -15.06 -19.90 43.94
C CYS A 661 -15.51 -18.92 42.86
N ASN A 662 -15.91 -17.75 43.33
CA ASN A 662 -16.36 -16.61 42.57
C ASN A 662 -15.17 -16.02 41.79
N ASN A 663 -14.88 -16.52 40.59
CA ASN A 663 -13.92 -15.90 39.69
C ASN A 663 -14.66 -14.91 38.77
N ASN A 664 -15.00 -13.74 39.33
CA ASN A 664 -14.98 -12.51 38.56
C ASN A 664 -13.51 -12.19 38.25
N LEU A 665 -12.94 -12.89 37.27
CA LEU A 665 -11.65 -12.57 36.70
C LEU A 665 -11.93 -11.80 35.41
N TYR A 666 -11.45 -10.55 35.39
CA TYR A 666 -11.24 -9.67 34.24
C TYR A 666 -11.55 -10.31 32.87
N HIS A 667 -12.49 -9.73 32.12
CA HIS A 667 -12.57 -9.96 30.67
C HIS A 667 -11.19 -9.66 30.10
N ASP A 668 -10.47 -10.75 29.80
CA ASP A 668 -9.15 -10.75 29.20
C ASP A 668 -9.21 -9.90 27.93
N ASP A 669 -8.28 -8.95 27.81
CA ASP A 669 -8.11 -8.15 26.60
C ASP A 669 -8.13 -9.10 25.40
N GLU A 670 -9.03 -8.90 24.42
CA GLU A 670 -8.99 -9.70 23.20
C GLU A 670 -7.56 -9.59 22.63
N ASP A 671 -6.78 -10.68 22.70
CA ASP A 671 -5.48 -10.72 22.06
C ASP A 671 -5.71 -10.52 20.56
N HIS A 672 -5.53 -9.29 20.10
CA HIS A 672 -5.79 -8.88 18.71
C HIS A 672 -4.95 -9.73 17.72
N TYR A 673 -3.86 -10.34 18.18
CA TYR A 673 -3.03 -11.25 17.39
C TYR A 673 -3.54 -12.70 17.40
N GLU A 674 -4.40 -13.11 18.34
CA GLU A 674 -4.99 -14.46 18.34
C GLU A 674 -5.85 -14.69 17.11
N ARG A 675 -6.57 -13.67 16.61
CA ARG A 675 -7.32 -13.77 15.36
C ARG A 675 -6.41 -14.15 14.18
N ARG A 676 -5.25 -13.49 14.05
CA ARG A 676 -4.22 -13.84 13.06
C ARG A 676 -3.71 -15.27 13.26
N ARG A 677 -3.39 -15.66 14.50
CA ARG A 677 -2.91 -17.03 14.80
C ARG A 677 -3.95 -18.09 14.44
N LYS A 678 -5.24 -17.84 14.72
CA LYS A 678 -6.35 -18.71 14.35
C LYS A 678 -6.47 -18.85 12.83
N ILE A 679 -6.40 -17.75 12.08
CA ILE A 679 -6.40 -17.78 10.61
C ILE A 679 -5.23 -18.64 10.09
N CYS A 680 -4.02 -18.42 10.62
CA CYS A 680 -2.86 -19.20 10.23
C CYS A 680 -3.04 -20.71 10.50
N ARG A 681 -3.48 -21.09 11.70
CA ARG A 681 -3.72 -22.50 12.08
C ARG A 681 -4.81 -23.16 11.23
N THR A 682 -5.88 -22.43 10.91
CA THR A 682 -7.03 -22.99 10.19
C THR A 682 -6.77 -23.16 8.70
N TYR A 683 -6.08 -22.23 8.04
CA TYR A 683 -6.03 -22.16 6.58
C TYR A 683 -4.68 -22.53 5.95
N LEU A 684 -3.55 -22.36 6.66
CA LEU A 684 -2.23 -22.56 6.03
C LEU A 684 -1.94 -24.00 5.64
N GLU A 685 -2.29 -24.98 6.48
CA GLU A 685 -2.08 -26.39 6.13
C GLU A 685 -2.88 -26.76 4.88
N ARG A 686 -4.15 -26.34 4.83
CA ARG A 686 -5.00 -26.56 3.66
C ARG A 686 -4.47 -25.87 2.40
N LEU A 687 -3.94 -24.65 2.53
CA LEU A 687 -3.29 -23.96 1.41
C LEU A 687 -2.06 -24.72 0.91
N ARG A 688 -1.25 -25.32 1.79
CA ARG A 688 -0.12 -26.17 1.38
C ARG A 688 -0.59 -27.34 0.52
N TRP A 689 -1.68 -28.00 0.93
CA TRP A 689 -2.26 -29.12 0.19
C TRP A 689 -2.86 -28.70 -1.17
N GLU A 690 -3.52 -27.54 -1.25
CA GLU A 690 -4.26 -27.10 -2.45
C GLU A 690 -3.42 -26.26 -3.44
N CYS A 691 -2.40 -25.56 -2.96
CA CYS A 691 -1.62 -24.58 -3.72
C CYS A 691 -0.09 -24.78 -3.62
N GLY A 692 0.36 -25.74 -2.82
CA GLY A 692 1.79 -26.00 -2.59
C GLY A 692 2.42 -25.13 -1.50
N ASP A 693 3.59 -25.56 -1.03
CA ASP A 693 4.32 -24.90 0.06
C ASP A 693 4.74 -23.47 -0.27
N THR A 694 5.14 -23.21 -1.51
CA THR A 694 5.58 -21.87 -1.95
C THR A 694 4.47 -20.84 -1.77
N TYR A 695 3.25 -21.15 -2.23
CA TYR A 695 2.11 -20.27 -2.10
C TYR A 695 1.71 -20.06 -0.63
N ALA A 696 1.70 -21.13 0.17
CA ALA A 696 1.38 -21.04 1.59
C ALA A 696 2.42 -20.23 2.38
N ASN A 697 3.70 -20.34 2.04
CA ASN A 697 4.77 -19.55 2.66
C ASN A 697 4.66 -18.06 2.29
N VAL A 698 4.29 -17.75 1.03
CA VAL A 698 3.96 -16.36 0.62
C VAL A 698 2.85 -15.79 1.49
N VAL A 699 1.75 -16.52 1.65
CA VAL A 699 0.63 -16.08 2.49
C VAL A 699 1.07 -15.87 3.94
N LEU A 700 1.83 -16.81 4.50
CA LEU A 700 2.35 -16.69 5.87
C LEU A 700 3.22 -15.44 6.03
N ASN A 701 4.12 -15.18 5.08
CA ASN A 701 5.00 -14.01 5.07
C ASN A 701 4.19 -12.71 5.08
N CYS A 702 3.11 -12.62 4.28
CA CYS A 702 2.22 -11.45 4.28
C CYS A 702 1.51 -11.26 5.64
N LEU A 703 1.04 -12.34 6.27
CA LEU A 703 0.30 -12.26 7.54
C LEU A 703 1.23 -11.93 8.73
N MET A 704 2.49 -12.32 8.65
CA MET A 704 3.49 -12.14 9.71
C MET A 704 4.34 -10.88 9.55
N ILE A 705 3.98 -10.00 8.62
CA ILE A 705 4.69 -8.74 8.40
C ILE A 705 4.79 -7.90 9.68
N ASP A 706 5.96 -7.30 9.89
CA ASP A 706 6.15 -6.35 10.99
C ASP A 706 5.50 -5.00 10.64
N SER A 707 4.92 -4.35 11.62
CA SER A 707 4.24 -3.06 11.49
C SER A 707 5.09 -1.91 12.04
N SER A 708 6.38 -2.12 12.30
CA SER A 708 7.33 -1.09 12.69
C SER A 708 7.55 -0.08 11.55
N ASP A 709 7.86 1.17 11.91
CA ASP A 709 7.91 2.32 10.98
C ASP A 709 9.32 2.84 10.73
N ASP A 710 10.35 2.17 11.26
CA ASP A 710 11.72 2.59 11.06
C ASP A 710 12.18 2.30 9.62
N GLU A 711 13.24 2.99 9.19
CA GLU A 711 13.76 2.84 7.82
C GLU A 711 14.28 1.43 7.53
N VAL A 712 14.69 0.70 8.58
CA VAL A 712 15.10 -0.71 8.50
C VAL A 712 13.90 -1.60 8.19
N ALA A 713 12.76 -1.38 8.84
CA ALA A 713 11.51 -2.07 8.58
C ALA A 713 10.99 -1.77 7.18
N LYS A 714 11.07 -0.53 6.70
CA LYS A 714 10.69 -0.19 5.32
C LYS A 714 11.59 -0.83 4.28
N ALA A 715 12.90 -0.91 4.52
CA ALA A 715 13.81 -1.65 3.65
C ALA A 715 13.48 -3.15 3.65
N SER A 716 13.20 -3.71 4.82
CA SER A 716 12.80 -5.11 5.01
C SER A 716 11.46 -5.41 4.33
N GLU A 717 10.50 -4.49 4.39
CA GLU A 717 9.20 -4.60 3.70
C GLU A 717 9.36 -4.57 2.19
N ARG A 718 10.18 -3.65 1.66
CA ARG A 718 10.49 -3.62 0.23
C ARG A 718 11.12 -4.93 -0.23
N GLU A 719 12.04 -5.46 0.56
CA GLU A 719 12.65 -6.76 0.31
C GLU A 719 11.61 -7.89 0.35
N LEU A 720 10.73 -7.90 1.35
CA LEU A 720 9.67 -8.87 1.50
C LEU A 720 8.72 -8.87 0.29
N CYS A 721 8.27 -7.70 -0.16
CA CYS A 721 7.43 -7.54 -1.34
C CYS A 721 8.08 -8.10 -2.61
N GLY A 722 9.36 -7.80 -2.86
CA GLY A 722 10.10 -8.40 -3.97
C GLY A 722 10.20 -9.93 -3.86
N ARG A 723 10.34 -10.48 -2.64
CA ARG A 723 10.47 -11.92 -2.40
C ARG A 723 9.13 -12.61 -2.66
N ILE A 724 8.02 -12.01 -2.20
CA ILE A 724 6.67 -12.50 -2.44
C ILE A 724 6.39 -12.61 -3.95
N VAL A 725 6.76 -11.60 -4.74
CA VAL A 725 6.64 -11.66 -6.21
C VAL A 725 7.44 -12.83 -6.77
N ALA A 726 8.73 -12.93 -6.38
CA ALA A 726 9.62 -13.98 -6.87
C ALA A 726 9.16 -15.40 -6.50
N ASP A 727 8.56 -15.58 -5.33
CA ASP A 727 8.04 -16.87 -4.88
C ASP A 727 6.76 -17.25 -5.64
N LEU A 728 5.85 -16.30 -5.88
CA LEU A 728 4.63 -16.54 -6.67
C LEU A 728 4.91 -16.86 -8.15
N GLU A 729 6.02 -16.40 -8.71
CA GLU A 729 6.49 -16.78 -10.05
C GLU A 729 6.84 -18.27 -10.15
N ASN A 730 7.24 -18.90 -9.03
CA ASN A 730 7.57 -20.32 -8.98
C ASN A 730 6.32 -21.21 -8.78
N CYS A 731 5.16 -20.63 -8.48
CA CYS A 731 3.91 -21.36 -8.38
C CYS A 731 3.41 -21.73 -9.78
N GLN A 732 3.47 -23.02 -10.15
CA GLN A 732 2.97 -23.56 -11.42
C GLN A 732 1.87 -24.59 -11.13
N ALA A 733 0.85 -24.64 -11.99
CA ALA A 733 -0.38 -25.41 -11.77
C ALA A 733 -0.34 -26.82 -12.35
#